data_AF-A0A6P1M6R7-F1
#
_entry.id   AF-A0A6P1M6R7-F1
#
_cell.length_a   1.000
_cell.length_b   1.000
_cell.length_c   1.000
_cell.angle_alpha   90.00
_cell.angle_beta   90.00
_cell.angle_gamma   90.00
#
_symmetry.space_group_name_H-M   'P 1'
#
loop_
_entity.id
_entity.type
_entity.pdbx_description
1 polymer ?
#
loop_
_entity_poly.entity_id
_entity_poly.type
_entity_poly.pdbx_seq_one_letter_code
_entity_poly.pdbx_strand_id
1 'polypeptide(L)'
;MQPALCCIGYPVSSLTVGQWYHVAAAHNGSNSTVRFYIDGVEVGNGICSGISDNDGPFIVGDWYLNNRRYFDGSIGDVRIFDRELSASEIAALASDSTVASTNLLLHVPLTESFGVVAHDISTNSNDGIMQGFEGREETPIANSPYVTSVVQFSYDANGARTHKTVTTSESTNITEYVYDEDNRLIEVGGASSPNEPPETTHTFAYDYRSRRIFRSTPSETNLCVFDGGLSIQEYDATSSLTPQASNLTTEYVRGEGMGGGVGGMVYSLKHNTTNQTPSIICSHANHRGDVIARSDMNGELTSFALYEAYGARPYEWGDDPDRQKANTKEEESDLGLLNEGMRYRELDTGVLLTRDPIGYGDGPNLYCYVHCNPITHFDALGLSDIFIDGTANDPNDGTNVHDMYEKQQEVNENVHYFEGPKEKLDGGDTMSIVQSAYDQIAKNYAEGDKEINIFGFSRGGAAANELAWMINDKGIVGADGTVHAKPGEASVNFLGMFDPVHSMGLPGGDSDPSWHDSIIAPNVNNAAIAYAKDETRNYFQPSMFQRSEGANTTITTAWFPGYHSDVGGHDRGNRQIGQLTQMFMGAAADHAGMNVHPDYAATVDNLRSSERIYQTENLSPQLQGRPKLQLPNPLYLGKAIPFNDSFKNQTFWQHSERQK
;
A
#
# COMPACT_ATOMS: atom_id res chain seq x y z
N MET A 1 31.22 0.55 51.14
CA MET A 1 31.79 -0.81 51.18
C MET A 1 32.45 -1.03 49.84
N GLN A 2 33.73 -1.42 49.78
CA GLN A 2 34.32 -1.86 48.51
C GLN A 2 33.59 -3.13 48.07
N PRO A 3 33.08 -3.23 46.84
CA PRO A 3 32.64 -4.52 46.34
C PRO A 3 33.84 -5.48 46.41
N ALA A 4 33.61 -6.70 46.89
CA ALA A 4 34.63 -7.73 46.92
C ALA A 4 35.10 -7.99 45.48
N LEU A 5 36.22 -7.38 45.09
CA LEU A 5 36.80 -7.55 43.76
C LEU A 5 37.38 -8.95 43.68
N CYS A 6 36.63 -9.87 43.07
CA CYS A 6 37.25 -11.09 42.56
C CYS A 6 37.66 -10.86 41.11
N CYS A 7 38.97 -10.80 40.88
CA CYS A 7 39.54 -10.71 39.55
C CYS A 7 40.65 -11.74 39.39
N ILE A 8 40.80 -12.25 38.18
CA ILE A 8 41.95 -13.05 37.77
C ILE A 8 42.66 -12.33 36.62
N GLY A 9 43.99 -12.25 36.69
CA GLY A 9 44.78 -11.76 35.57
C GLY A 9 44.97 -12.87 34.55
N TYR A 10 44.33 -12.75 33.38
CA TYR A 10 44.55 -13.66 32.26
C TYR A 10 45.42 -12.98 31.19
N PRO A 11 46.51 -13.60 30.70
CA PRO A 11 47.41 -12.94 29.75
C PRO A 11 46.73 -12.67 28.41
N VAL A 12 46.76 -11.42 27.95
CA VAL A 12 46.22 -11.04 26.63
C VAL A 12 46.94 -11.74 25.47
N SER A 13 48.19 -12.17 25.67
CA SER A 13 48.95 -12.97 24.69
C SER A 13 48.37 -14.36 24.44
N SER A 14 47.48 -14.83 25.32
CA SER A 14 46.77 -16.11 25.19
C SER A 14 45.44 -15.96 24.45
N LEU A 15 45.07 -14.75 24.06
CA LEU A 15 43.83 -14.44 23.33
C LEU A 15 44.18 -13.87 21.95
N THR A 16 43.43 -14.32 20.95
CA THR A 16 43.52 -13.83 19.57
C THR A 16 42.39 -12.86 19.29
N VAL A 17 42.71 -11.67 18.77
CA VAL A 17 41.72 -10.66 18.37
C VAL A 17 40.81 -11.20 17.26
N GLY A 18 39.51 -10.95 17.35
CA GLY A 18 38.51 -11.38 16.36
C GLY A 18 38.06 -12.84 16.51
N GLN A 19 38.35 -13.49 17.64
CA GLN A 19 37.82 -14.80 18.01
C GLN A 19 36.82 -14.67 19.16
N TRP A 20 35.76 -15.47 19.14
CA TRP A 20 34.83 -15.61 20.26
C TRP A 20 35.43 -16.53 21.32
N TYR A 21 35.21 -16.19 22.59
CA TYR A 21 35.59 -16.99 23.73
C TYR A 21 34.40 -17.11 24.68
N HIS A 22 34.12 -18.30 25.18
CA HIS A 22 33.15 -18.48 26.25
C HIS A 22 33.84 -18.19 27.59
N VAL A 23 33.40 -17.15 28.29
CA VAL A 23 33.95 -16.74 29.60
C VAL A 23 32.91 -16.99 30.69
N ALA A 24 33.28 -17.73 31.73
CA ALA A 24 32.40 -18.01 32.84
C ALA A 24 33.07 -17.81 34.21
N ALA A 25 32.28 -17.42 35.19
CA ALA A 25 32.66 -17.40 36.60
C ALA A 25 31.63 -18.21 37.42
N ALA A 26 32.10 -19.14 38.24
CA ALA A 26 31.25 -19.95 39.12
C ALA A 26 31.58 -19.63 40.58
N HIS A 27 30.61 -19.07 41.32
CA HIS A 27 30.76 -18.71 42.72
C HIS A 27 30.07 -19.73 43.62
N ASN A 28 30.77 -20.15 44.67
CA ASN A 28 30.22 -20.98 45.73
C ASN A 28 30.10 -20.15 47.01
N GLY A 29 28.89 -19.74 47.34
CA GLY A 29 28.60 -18.95 48.54
C GLY A 29 28.88 -19.68 49.86
N SER A 30 28.84 -21.02 49.89
CA SER A 30 29.05 -21.80 51.12
C SER A 30 30.51 -21.85 51.58
N ASN A 31 31.46 -21.80 50.64
CA ASN A 31 32.90 -21.82 50.96
C ASN A 31 33.65 -20.56 50.48
N SER A 32 32.93 -19.56 49.97
CA SER A 32 33.48 -18.29 49.48
C SER A 32 34.51 -18.46 48.36
N THR A 33 34.40 -19.50 47.54
CA THR A 33 35.29 -19.70 46.39
C THR A 33 34.65 -19.25 45.10
N VAL A 34 35.47 -18.82 44.15
CA VAL A 34 35.03 -18.55 42.79
C VAL A 34 36.07 -19.07 41.81
N ARG A 35 35.59 -19.65 40.72
CA ARG A 35 36.40 -20.22 39.64
C ARG A 35 36.10 -19.49 38.35
N PHE A 36 37.13 -19.30 37.53
CA PHE A 36 37.06 -18.65 36.24
C PHE A 36 37.41 -19.63 35.13
N TYR A 37 36.67 -19.56 34.04
CA TYR A 37 36.78 -20.47 32.90
C TYR A 37 36.87 -19.69 31.60
N ILE A 38 37.65 -20.21 30.67
CA ILE A 38 37.67 -19.80 29.26
C ILE A 38 37.50 -21.06 28.41
N ASP A 39 36.54 -21.03 27.49
CA ASP A 39 36.17 -22.15 26.61
C ASP A 39 35.96 -23.47 27.36
N GLY A 40 35.35 -23.38 28.54
CA GLY A 40 35.01 -24.54 29.37
C GLY A 40 36.15 -25.03 30.28
N VAL A 41 37.36 -24.46 30.18
CA VAL A 41 38.54 -24.88 30.94
C VAL A 41 38.81 -23.90 32.09
N GLU A 42 39.02 -24.40 33.31
CA GLU A 42 39.36 -23.55 34.46
C GLU A 42 40.72 -22.88 34.23
N VAL A 43 40.73 -21.55 34.23
CA VAL A 43 41.94 -20.72 34.08
C VAL A 43 42.42 -20.14 35.41
N GLY A 44 41.61 -20.24 36.45
CA GLY A 44 42.04 -20.12 37.83
C GLY A 44 40.90 -19.86 38.80
N ASN A 45 41.26 -19.59 40.06
CA ASN A 45 40.32 -19.49 41.16
C ASN A 45 40.74 -18.41 42.17
N GLY A 46 39.78 -18.01 43.00
CA GLY A 46 39.95 -16.99 44.02
C GLY A 46 38.95 -17.14 45.16
N ILE A 47 39.06 -16.22 46.13
CA ILE A 47 38.15 -16.13 47.28
C ILE A 47 37.23 -14.94 47.06
N CYS A 48 35.92 -15.18 47.05
CA CYS A 48 34.88 -14.17 47.03
C CYS A 48 33.93 -14.40 48.21
N SER A 49 34.05 -13.56 49.23
CA SER A 49 33.33 -13.69 50.52
C SER A 49 31.81 -13.46 50.44
N GLY A 50 31.29 -13.10 49.27
CA GLY A 50 29.86 -12.91 49.01
C GLY A 50 29.62 -11.88 47.91
N ILE A 51 28.52 -12.07 47.17
CA ILE A 51 27.96 -11.06 46.27
C ILE A 51 26.97 -10.25 47.11
N SER A 52 27.20 -8.95 47.26
CA SER A 52 26.35 -8.08 48.09
C SER A 52 25.10 -7.64 47.31
N ASP A 53 23.93 -7.91 47.87
CA ASP A 53 22.67 -7.35 47.38
C ASP A 53 22.74 -5.83 47.37
N ASN A 54 22.37 -5.24 46.24
CA ASN A 54 22.24 -3.80 46.09
C ASN A 54 21.12 -3.50 45.10
N ASP A 55 20.45 -2.36 45.28
CA ASP A 55 19.37 -1.90 44.40
C ASP A 55 19.91 -1.20 43.12
N GLY A 56 21.19 -1.38 42.81
CA GLY A 56 21.82 -0.82 41.62
C GLY A 56 21.53 -1.67 40.38
N PRO A 57 21.55 -1.05 39.18
CA PRO A 57 21.40 -1.81 37.95
C PRO A 57 22.54 -2.82 37.79
N PHE A 58 22.22 -4.04 37.37
CA PHE A 58 23.20 -5.01 36.91
C PHE A 58 23.73 -4.57 35.54
N ILE A 59 25.04 -4.41 35.41
CA ILE A 59 25.68 -3.90 34.20
C ILE A 59 26.69 -4.91 33.69
N VAL A 60 26.62 -5.22 32.41
CA VAL A 60 27.59 -6.05 31.68
C VAL A 60 28.43 -5.15 30.79
N GLY A 61 29.75 -5.38 30.75
CA GLY A 61 30.65 -4.63 29.87
C GLY A 61 31.10 -3.25 30.37
N ASP A 62 30.86 -2.90 31.64
CA ASP A 62 31.37 -1.68 32.29
C ASP A 62 32.15 -2.03 33.58
N TRP A 63 33.20 -1.26 33.86
CA TRP A 63 33.90 -1.30 35.14
C TRP A 63 33.70 0.01 35.93
N TYR A 64 32.85 -0.07 36.97
CA TYR A 64 32.42 1.06 37.80
C TYR A 64 33.32 1.33 39.02
N LEU A 65 34.58 1.75 38.82
CA LEU A 65 35.42 2.27 39.91
C LEU A 65 36.22 3.51 39.47
N ASN A 66 35.60 4.68 39.59
CA ASN A 66 36.19 6.04 39.46
C ASN A 66 36.54 6.54 38.05
N ASN A 67 36.32 5.75 37.00
CA ASN A 67 36.24 6.17 35.59
C ASN A 67 35.56 5.02 34.84
N ARG A 68 34.37 5.26 34.25
CA ARG A 68 33.70 4.22 33.45
C ARG A 68 34.64 3.75 32.34
N ARG A 69 34.83 2.43 32.25
CA ARG A 69 35.66 1.79 31.23
C ARG A 69 34.80 0.75 30.56
N TYR A 70 34.49 0.99 29.30
CA TYR A 70 33.69 0.08 28.50
C TYR A 70 34.56 -1.06 27.97
N PHE A 71 33.96 -2.23 27.84
CA PHE A 71 34.55 -3.35 27.13
C PHE A 71 34.71 -3.00 25.65
N ASP A 72 35.93 -3.12 25.14
CA ASP A 72 36.27 -2.88 23.74
C ASP A 72 36.19 -4.21 22.97
N GLY A 73 34.97 -4.58 22.58
CA GLY A 73 34.68 -5.83 21.89
C GLY A 73 33.20 -6.19 21.85
N SER A 74 32.87 -7.31 21.23
CA SER A 74 31.49 -7.84 21.14
C SER A 74 31.20 -8.78 22.31
N ILE A 75 29.97 -8.73 22.82
CA ILE A 75 29.43 -9.64 23.86
C ILE A 75 28.19 -10.30 23.27
N GLY A 76 28.01 -11.60 23.52
CA GLY A 76 26.86 -12.38 23.08
C GLY A 76 26.50 -13.44 24.10
N ASP A 77 25.23 -13.89 24.07
CA ASP A 77 24.71 -15.01 24.88
C ASP A 77 25.03 -14.93 26.39
N VAL A 78 24.50 -13.90 27.05
CA VAL A 78 24.71 -13.67 28.49
C VAL A 78 23.73 -14.53 29.31
N ARG A 79 24.26 -15.34 30.23
CA ARG A 79 23.45 -16.20 31.11
C ARG A 79 23.82 -16.02 32.58
N ILE A 80 22.83 -16.02 33.47
CA ILE A 80 23.01 -16.01 34.93
C ILE A 80 22.17 -17.12 35.55
N PHE A 81 22.75 -17.84 36.51
CA PHE A 81 22.12 -18.92 37.24
C PHE A 81 22.06 -18.57 38.73
N ASP A 82 21.05 -19.05 39.44
CA ASP A 82 20.90 -18.85 40.89
C ASP A 82 21.79 -19.77 41.74
N ARG A 83 22.64 -20.57 41.08
CA ARG A 83 23.48 -21.60 41.70
C ARG A 83 24.86 -21.66 41.06
N GLU A 84 25.76 -22.31 41.78
CA GLU A 84 27.05 -22.70 41.21
C GLU A 84 26.86 -23.75 40.09
N LEU A 85 27.48 -23.52 38.95
CA LEU A 85 27.62 -24.52 37.89
C LEU A 85 28.88 -25.37 38.08
N SER A 86 28.76 -26.66 37.79
CA SER A 86 29.89 -27.59 37.75
C SER A 86 30.79 -27.34 36.53
N ALA A 87 32.06 -27.76 36.61
CA ALA A 87 32.99 -27.66 35.48
C ALA A 87 32.48 -28.37 34.22
N SER A 88 31.73 -29.48 34.36
CA SER A 88 31.11 -30.18 33.23
C SER A 88 29.96 -29.41 32.59
N GLU A 89 29.15 -28.71 33.40
CA GLU A 89 28.07 -27.86 32.86
C GLU A 89 28.66 -26.65 32.14
N ILE A 90 29.71 -26.05 32.68
CA ILE A 90 30.42 -24.93 32.06
C ILE A 90 31.11 -25.37 30.77
N ALA A 91 31.71 -26.56 30.73
CA ALA A 91 32.26 -27.13 29.50
C ALA A 91 31.17 -27.40 28.46
N ALA A 92 30.00 -27.88 28.87
CA ALA A 92 28.87 -28.10 27.98
C ALA A 92 28.31 -26.79 27.41
N LEU A 93 28.23 -25.72 28.22
CA LEU A 93 27.88 -24.37 27.76
C LEU A 93 28.90 -23.85 26.75
N ALA A 94 30.19 -24.04 27.02
CA ALA A 94 31.26 -23.62 26.10
C ALA A 94 31.26 -24.39 24.77
N SER A 95 30.77 -25.63 24.75
CA SER A 95 30.65 -26.46 23.55
C SER A 95 29.25 -26.44 22.92
N ASP A 96 28.41 -25.47 23.31
CA ASP A 96 27.05 -25.29 22.79
C ASP A 96 26.16 -26.55 22.85
N SER A 97 26.34 -27.35 23.91
CA SER A 97 25.52 -28.53 24.19
C SER A 97 24.37 -28.13 25.12
N THR A 98 23.15 -28.60 24.85
CA THR A 98 21.95 -28.26 25.65
C THR A 98 22.16 -28.57 27.13
N VAL A 99 22.36 -27.53 27.94
CA VAL A 99 22.37 -27.62 29.40
C VAL A 99 20.94 -27.38 29.88
N ALA A 100 20.43 -28.24 30.76
CA ALA A 100 19.09 -28.13 31.29
C ALA A 100 18.83 -26.72 31.86
N SER A 101 17.71 -26.12 31.45
CA SER A 101 17.25 -24.76 31.78
C SER A 101 16.78 -24.57 33.23
N THR A 102 17.15 -25.47 34.15
CA THR A 102 16.72 -25.39 35.54
C THR A 102 17.49 -24.29 36.29
N ASN A 103 16.72 -23.36 36.87
CA ASN A 103 17.19 -22.25 37.69
C ASN A 103 18.07 -21.20 36.97
N LEU A 104 17.71 -20.93 35.72
CA LEU A 104 18.21 -19.80 34.94
C LEU A 104 17.51 -18.51 35.40
N LEU A 105 18.30 -17.52 35.84
CA LEU A 105 17.81 -16.22 36.30
C LEU A 105 17.72 -15.18 35.19
N LEU A 106 18.66 -15.24 34.25
CA LEU A 106 18.77 -14.32 33.12
C LEU A 106 19.33 -15.08 31.93
N HIS A 107 18.73 -14.91 30.76
CA HIS A 107 19.29 -15.34 29.48
C HIS A 107 19.02 -14.30 28.43
N VAL A 108 20.08 -13.59 28.03
CA VAL A 108 20.02 -12.54 27.01
C VAL A 108 20.90 -12.98 25.83
N PRO A 109 20.30 -13.54 24.75
CA PRO A 109 21.05 -14.03 23.60
C PRO A 109 21.86 -12.94 22.88
N LEU A 110 21.39 -11.68 22.93
CA LEU A 110 21.94 -10.56 22.15
C LEU A 110 21.93 -10.84 20.64
N THR A 111 20.87 -11.51 20.17
CA THR A 111 20.63 -11.85 18.76
C THR A 111 19.76 -10.83 18.04
N GLU A 112 19.29 -9.80 18.75
CA GLU A 112 18.46 -8.73 18.23
C GLU A 112 19.23 -7.96 17.15
N SER A 113 18.64 -7.86 15.96
CA SER A 113 19.28 -7.24 14.78
C SER A 113 19.18 -5.71 14.79
N PHE A 114 18.30 -5.15 15.64
CA PHE A 114 18.06 -3.72 15.81
C PHE A 114 17.42 -3.43 17.19
N GLY A 115 17.58 -2.21 17.70
CA GLY A 115 16.95 -1.75 18.96
C GLY A 115 17.94 -1.50 20.10
N VAL A 116 17.43 -0.96 21.22
CA VAL A 116 18.20 -0.68 22.45
C VAL A 116 17.78 -1.55 23.63
N VAL A 117 16.85 -2.48 23.43
CA VAL A 117 16.36 -3.40 24.45
C VAL A 117 17.04 -4.75 24.23
N ALA A 118 17.57 -5.34 25.29
CA ALA A 118 18.13 -6.68 25.28
C ALA A 118 17.15 -7.61 26.00
N HIS A 119 16.54 -8.54 25.28
CA HIS A 119 15.45 -9.34 25.80
C HIS A 119 15.95 -10.51 26.64
N ASP A 120 15.38 -10.66 27.83
CA ASP A 120 15.56 -11.82 28.67
C ASP A 120 14.57 -12.93 28.25
N ILE A 121 15.09 -13.98 27.60
CA ILE A 121 14.29 -15.13 27.19
C ILE A 121 14.08 -16.16 28.32
N SER A 122 14.56 -15.86 29.53
CA SER A 122 14.23 -16.63 30.73
C SER A 122 12.78 -16.37 31.18
N THR A 123 12.28 -17.17 32.12
CA THR A 123 10.93 -16.98 32.68
C THR A 123 10.79 -15.75 33.57
N ASN A 124 11.86 -14.97 33.77
CA ASN A 124 11.90 -13.87 34.73
C ASN A 124 11.75 -12.47 34.10
N SER A 125 11.81 -12.38 32.76
CA SER A 125 11.57 -11.13 32.00
C SER A 125 12.39 -9.92 32.49
N ASN A 126 13.66 -10.14 32.84
CA ASN A 126 14.57 -9.09 33.29
C ASN A 126 15.23 -8.37 32.10
N ASP A 127 14.43 -7.75 31.24
CA ASP A 127 14.92 -7.06 30.03
C ASP A 127 15.90 -5.92 30.37
N GLY A 128 16.97 -5.84 29.58
CA GLY A 128 18.05 -4.87 29.72
C GLY A 128 17.97 -3.72 28.72
N ILE A 129 18.76 -2.67 28.94
CA ILE A 129 18.95 -1.55 28.00
C ILE A 129 20.41 -1.56 27.52
N MET A 130 20.61 -1.66 26.21
CA MET A 130 21.92 -1.53 25.57
C MET A 130 22.32 -0.05 25.45
N GLN A 131 23.52 0.30 25.92
CA GLN A 131 24.07 1.66 25.84
C GLN A 131 25.50 1.63 25.30
N GLY A 132 25.81 2.49 24.31
CA GLY A 132 27.17 2.64 23.76
C GLY A 132 27.56 1.64 22.65
N PHE A 133 26.59 1.04 21.97
CA PHE A 133 26.83 0.15 20.83
C PHE A 133 27.00 0.97 19.54
N GLU A 134 28.20 0.98 18.94
CA GLU A 134 28.39 1.44 17.56
C GLU A 134 27.98 0.30 16.63
N GLY A 135 26.85 0.45 15.94
CA GLY A 135 26.43 -0.46 14.87
C GLY A 135 27.57 -0.64 13.86
N ARG A 136 28.14 -1.84 13.80
CA ARG A 136 29.31 -2.11 12.97
C ARG A 136 28.90 -2.19 11.50
N GLU A 137 29.61 -1.42 10.68
CA GLU A 137 29.59 -1.49 9.23
C GLU A 137 29.72 -2.93 8.72
N GLU A 138 28.98 -3.19 7.66
CA GLU A 138 28.89 -4.46 6.95
C GLU A 138 30.26 -4.94 6.45
N THR A 139 30.78 -6.00 7.06
CA THR A 139 31.59 -6.98 6.35
C THR A 139 31.18 -8.38 6.82
N PRO A 140 30.60 -9.22 5.94
CA PRO A 140 30.22 -10.58 6.31
C PRO A 140 31.46 -11.39 6.69
N ILE A 141 31.56 -11.82 7.94
CA ILE A 141 32.56 -12.81 8.36
C ILE A 141 32.00 -14.18 7.97
N ALA A 142 32.52 -14.74 6.88
CA ALA A 142 32.03 -15.96 6.23
C ALA A 142 32.24 -17.27 7.03
N ASN A 143 32.47 -17.24 8.35
CA ASN A 143 32.66 -18.44 9.18
C ASN A 143 32.20 -18.18 10.63
N SER A 144 30.97 -17.73 10.82
CA SER A 144 30.31 -17.85 12.13
C SER A 144 29.72 -19.25 12.27
N PRO A 145 30.08 -20.06 13.29
CA PRO A 145 29.44 -21.33 13.56
C PRO A 145 27.97 -21.20 14.04
N TYR A 146 27.44 -19.98 14.14
CA TYR A 146 26.08 -19.69 14.60
C TYR A 146 25.06 -19.43 13.48
N VAL A 147 25.32 -19.88 12.25
CA VAL A 147 24.26 -19.97 11.23
C VAL A 147 23.43 -21.21 11.54
N THR A 148 22.47 -21.10 12.46
CA THR A 148 21.59 -22.22 12.85
C THR A 148 20.53 -22.52 11.80
N SER A 149 20.28 -21.59 10.88
CA SER A 149 19.47 -21.85 9.68
C SER A 149 19.98 -21.06 8.47
N VAL A 150 20.06 -21.72 7.32
CA VAL A 150 20.29 -21.09 6.02
C VAL A 150 18.94 -20.98 5.33
N VAL A 151 18.51 -19.76 5.03
CA VAL A 151 17.31 -19.49 4.23
C VAL A 151 17.73 -19.18 2.79
N GLN A 152 17.13 -19.90 1.83
CA GLN A 152 17.34 -19.68 0.40
C GLN A 152 16.01 -19.45 -0.31
N PHE A 153 15.99 -18.50 -1.23
CA PHE A 153 14.84 -18.21 -2.06
C PHE A 153 15.14 -18.53 -3.52
N SER A 154 14.16 -19.11 -4.22
CA SER A 154 14.18 -19.29 -5.66
C SER A 154 13.05 -18.50 -6.30
N TYR A 155 13.23 -18.08 -7.55
CA TYR A 155 12.27 -17.26 -8.29
C TYR A 155 12.08 -17.80 -9.70
N ASP A 156 10.91 -17.54 -10.28
CA ASP A 156 10.64 -17.80 -11.70
C ASP A 156 11.16 -16.66 -12.60
N ALA A 157 10.91 -16.77 -13.91
CA ALA A 157 11.30 -15.77 -14.90
C ALA A 157 10.52 -14.44 -14.77
N ASN A 158 9.36 -14.46 -14.12
CA ASN A 158 8.55 -13.28 -13.81
C ASN A 158 8.95 -12.64 -12.47
N GLY A 159 9.98 -13.19 -11.80
CA GLY A 159 10.45 -12.72 -10.51
C GLY A 159 9.50 -13.03 -9.35
N ALA A 160 8.58 -13.98 -9.51
CA ALA A 160 7.78 -14.49 -8.40
C ALA A 160 8.57 -15.54 -7.61
N ARG A 161 8.56 -15.45 -6.27
CA ARG A 161 9.27 -16.39 -5.40
C ARG A 161 8.65 -17.77 -5.50
N THR A 162 9.32 -18.76 -6.07
CA THR A 162 8.78 -20.12 -6.21
C THR A 162 9.10 -21.02 -5.03
N HIS A 163 10.22 -20.79 -4.32
CA HIS A 163 10.62 -21.63 -3.19
C HIS A 163 11.22 -20.80 -2.06
N LYS A 164 10.94 -21.21 -0.81
CA LYS A 164 11.69 -20.85 0.41
C LYS A 164 12.24 -22.13 1.02
N THR A 165 13.55 -22.28 1.06
CA THR A 165 14.24 -23.41 1.68
C THR A 165 14.88 -22.96 2.97
N VAL A 166 14.45 -23.52 4.09
CA VAL A 166 15.04 -23.30 5.42
C VAL A 166 15.79 -24.55 5.81
N THR A 167 17.13 -24.47 5.85
CA THR A 167 18.01 -25.57 6.24
C THR A 167 18.57 -25.32 7.63
N THR A 168 18.17 -26.10 8.62
CA THR A 168 18.77 -26.11 9.96
C THR A 168 19.83 -27.19 10.06
N SER A 169 20.48 -27.32 11.23
CA SER A 169 21.37 -28.45 11.53
C SER A 169 20.66 -29.82 11.51
N GLU A 170 19.32 -29.85 11.62
CA GLU A 170 18.53 -31.07 11.82
C GLU A 170 17.59 -31.38 10.65
N SER A 171 17.12 -30.37 9.91
CA SER A 171 16.11 -30.54 8.86
C SER A 171 16.21 -29.51 7.74
N THR A 172 15.69 -29.88 6.57
CA THR A 172 15.49 -28.95 5.45
C THR A 172 14.00 -28.91 5.13
N ASN A 173 13.39 -27.76 5.40
CA ASN A 173 12.00 -27.50 5.06
C ASN A 173 11.95 -26.66 3.77
N ILE A 174 11.11 -27.06 2.83
CA ILE A 174 10.92 -26.34 1.57
C ILE A 174 9.45 -25.98 1.47
N THR A 175 9.17 -24.69 1.36
CA THR A 175 7.86 -24.15 0.98
C THR A 175 7.90 -23.81 -0.51
N GLU A 176 6.94 -24.32 -1.26
CA GLU A 176 6.70 -24.04 -2.67
C GLU A 176 5.53 -23.06 -2.81
N TYR A 177 5.66 -22.13 -3.76
CA TYR A 177 4.66 -21.14 -4.10
C TYR A 177 4.37 -21.22 -5.61
N VAL A 178 3.09 -21.31 -5.96
CA VAL A 178 2.63 -21.45 -7.36
C VAL A 178 1.77 -20.26 -7.73
N TYR A 179 1.96 -19.76 -8.95
CA TYR A 179 1.31 -18.57 -9.47
C TYR A 179 0.52 -18.88 -10.75
N ASP A 180 -0.53 -18.11 -11.02
CA ASP A 180 -1.25 -18.14 -12.28
C ASP A 180 -0.58 -17.27 -13.37
N GLU A 181 -1.21 -17.20 -14.54
CA GLU A 181 -0.72 -16.41 -15.69
C GLU A 181 -0.70 -14.90 -15.45
N ASP A 182 -1.47 -14.40 -14.48
CA ASP A 182 -1.51 -13.01 -14.05
C ASP A 182 -0.57 -12.74 -12.87
N ASN A 183 0.32 -13.69 -12.55
CA ASN A 183 1.30 -13.61 -11.45
C ASN A 183 0.67 -13.55 -10.04
N ARG A 184 -0.55 -14.09 -9.87
CA ARG A 184 -1.24 -14.15 -8.57
C ARG A 184 -0.97 -15.50 -7.91
N LEU A 185 -0.74 -15.49 -6.60
CA LEU A 185 -0.42 -16.69 -5.83
C LEU A 185 -1.66 -17.61 -5.73
N ILE A 186 -1.62 -18.80 -6.33
CA ILE A 186 -2.75 -19.74 -6.36
C ILE A 186 -2.56 -20.97 -5.48
N GLU A 187 -1.31 -21.32 -5.13
CA GLU A 187 -1.04 -22.45 -4.25
C GLU A 187 0.22 -22.22 -3.39
N VAL A 188 0.18 -22.67 -2.14
CA VAL A 188 1.36 -22.75 -1.26
C VAL A 188 1.37 -24.09 -0.55
N GLY A 189 2.47 -24.82 -0.61
CA GLY A 189 2.59 -26.12 0.05
C GLY A 189 4.03 -26.51 0.36
N GLY A 190 4.22 -27.59 1.13
CA GLY A 190 5.54 -28.17 1.35
C GLY A 190 6.02 -28.93 0.10
N ALA A 191 7.30 -28.79 -0.28
CA ALA A 191 7.82 -29.59 -1.39
C ALA A 191 7.74 -31.07 -1.05
N SER A 192 6.95 -31.81 -1.81
CA SER A 192 6.84 -33.24 -1.67
C SER A 192 7.96 -33.94 -2.45
N SER A 193 8.39 -35.11 -1.95
CA SER A 193 9.08 -36.09 -2.79
C SER A 193 8.18 -36.41 -3.99
N PRO A 194 8.71 -36.68 -5.21
CA PRO A 194 7.93 -36.89 -6.43
C PRO A 194 6.83 -37.98 -6.40
N ASN A 195 6.63 -38.68 -5.27
CA ASN A 195 5.68 -39.77 -5.10
C ASN A 195 4.67 -39.59 -3.94
N GLU A 196 4.66 -38.46 -3.22
CA GLU A 196 3.68 -38.21 -2.14
C GLU A 196 2.99 -36.85 -2.37
N PRO A 197 1.69 -36.69 -2.10
CA PRO A 197 1.07 -35.37 -2.10
C PRO A 197 1.63 -34.50 -0.96
N PRO A 198 1.69 -33.16 -1.10
CA PRO A 198 2.11 -32.29 -0.01
C PRO A 198 1.20 -32.47 1.22
N GLU A 199 1.77 -32.53 2.43
CA GLU A 199 0.97 -32.74 3.66
C GLU A 199 0.06 -31.54 4.00
N THR A 200 0.41 -30.34 3.55
CA THR A 200 -0.36 -29.12 3.75
C THR A 200 -0.33 -28.26 2.48
N THR A 201 -1.49 -28.11 1.83
CA THR A 201 -1.66 -27.25 0.66
C THR A 201 -2.68 -26.16 0.94
N HIS A 202 -2.28 -24.92 0.71
CA HIS A 202 -3.16 -23.77 0.62
C HIS A 202 -3.48 -23.52 -0.84
N THR A 203 -4.74 -23.28 -1.18
CA THR A 203 -5.14 -22.90 -2.54
C THR A 203 -5.97 -21.63 -2.50
N PHE A 204 -5.80 -20.79 -3.52
CA PHE A 204 -6.45 -19.50 -3.64
C PHE A 204 -7.05 -19.31 -5.04
N ALA A 205 -8.16 -18.58 -5.13
CA ALA A 205 -8.69 -18.13 -6.41
C ALA A 205 -9.16 -16.68 -6.36
N TYR A 206 -9.11 -16.03 -7.51
CA TYR A 206 -9.30 -14.60 -7.68
C TYR A 206 -10.42 -14.28 -8.65
N ASP A 207 -11.03 -13.11 -8.50
CA ASP A 207 -11.91 -12.56 -9.53
C ASP A 207 -11.15 -11.75 -10.59
N TYR A 208 -11.89 -11.17 -11.55
CA TYR A 208 -11.32 -10.38 -12.64
C TYR A 208 -10.63 -9.08 -12.17
N ARG A 209 -10.82 -8.67 -10.92
CA ARG A 209 -10.18 -7.50 -10.30
C ARG A 209 -9.01 -7.91 -9.40
N SER A 210 -8.57 -9.16 -9.51
CA SER A 210 -7.50 -9.76 -8.70
C SER A 210 -7.78 -9.78 -7.20
N ARG A 211 -9.05 -9.72 -6.79
CA ARG A 211 -9.44 -9.88 -5.38
C ARG A 211 -9.57 -11.36 -5.06
N ARG A 212 -9.01 -11.79 -3.93
CA ARG A 212 -9.08 -13.19 -3.49
C ARG A 212 -10.48 -13.55 -3.03
N ILE A 213 -11.21 -14.32 -3.85
CA ILE A 213 -12.58 -14.75 -3.58
C ILE A 213 -12.67 -16.13 -2.94
N PHE A 214 -11.63 -16.95 -3.05
CA PHE A 214 -11.62 -18.31 -2.52
C PHE A 214 -10.29 -18.61 -1.82
N ARG A 215 -10.38 -19.35 -0.72
CA ARG A 215 -9.24 -19.95 -0.03
C ARG A 215 -9.59 -21.33 0.52
N SER A 216 -8.66 -22.27 0.43
CA SER A 216 -8.74 -23.57 1.09
C SER A 216 -7.41 -23.85 1.77
N THR A 217 -7.45 -24.15 3.06
CA THR A 217 -6.31 -24.47 3.92
C THR A 217 -6.55 -25.87 4.53
N PRO A 218 -5.57 -26.45 5.25
CA PRO A 218 -5.78 -27.71 5.97
C PRO A 218 -6.91 -27.67 7.01
N SER A 219 -7.26 -26.49 7.53
CA SER A 219 -8.24 -26.32 8.61
C SER A 219 -9.60 -25.80 8.14
N GLU A 220 -9.65 -25.04 7.04
CA GLU A 220 -10.86 -24.35 6.60
C GLU A 220 -10.91 -24.14 5.09
N THR A 221 -12.12 -23.99 4.57
CA THR A 221 -12.34 -23.64 3.16
C THR A 221 -13.40 -22.56 3.10
N ASN A 222 -13.06 -21.41 2.54
CA ASN A 222 -13.92 -20.23 2.57
C ASN A 222 -14.07 -19.59 1.20
N LEU A 223 -15.26 -19.03 0.99
CA LEU A 223 -15.57 -18.15 -0.12
C LEU A 223 -15.86 -16.76 0.44
N CYS A 224 -15.23 -15.75 -0.12
CA CYS A 224 -15.38 -14.35 0.27
C CYS A 224 -16.22 -13.58 -0.76
N VAL A 225 -17.13 -12.75 -0.26
CA VAL A 225 -17.95 -11.84 -1.07
C VAL A 225 -17.54 -10.41 -0.79
N PHE A 226 -17.44 -9.63 -1.86
CA PHE A 226 -16.97 -8.25 -1.83
C PHE A 226 -18.09 -7.29 -2.23
N ASP A 227 -18.09 -6.12 -1.59
CA ASP A 227 -18.81 -4.93 -2.05
C ASP A 227 -17.77 -3.83 -2.32
N GLY A 228 -17.87 -3.16 -3.47
CA GLY A 228 -16.83 -2.24 -3.92
C GLY A 228 -15.45 -2.90 -3.99
N GLY A 229 -14.50 -2.49 -3.14
CA GLY A 229 -13.17 -3.08 -3.01
C GLY A 229 -12.97 -3.99 -1.79
N LEU A 230 -13.95 -4.09 -0.89
CA LEU A 230 -13.74 -4.64 0.46
C LEU A 230 -14.52 -5.94 0.66
N SER A 231 -13.93 -6.88 1.40
CA SER A 231 -14.62 -8.10 1.82
C SER A 231 -15.69 -7.76 2.85
N ILE A 232 -16.92 -8.19 2.59
CA ILE A 232 -18.08 -7.94 3.45
C ILE A 232 -18.61 -9.22 4.10
N GLN A 233 -18.42 -10.39 3.48
CA GLN A 233 -18.95 -11.65 3.98
C GLN A 233 -18.04 -12.83 3.64
N GLU A 234 -18.07 -13.84 4.49
CA GLU A 234 -17.43 -15.12 4.29
C GLU A 234 -18.38 -16.28 4.50
N TYR A 235 -18.20 -17.30 3.68
CA TYR A 235 -19.00 -18.51 3.68
C TYR A 235 -18.10 -19.73 3.83
N ASP A 236 -18.55 -20.73 4.56
CA ASP A 236 -17.98 -22.08 4.55
C ASP A 236 -18.24 -22.70 3.17
N ALA A 237 -17.14 -22.96 2.47
CA ALA A 237 -17.14 -23.48 1.11
C ALA A 237 -16.76 -24.97 1.04
N THR A 238 -16.66 -25.65 2.19
CA THR A 238 -16.28 -27.08 2.27
C THR A 238 -17.24 -27.97 1.49
N SER A 239 -18.53 -27.67 1.50
CA SER A 239 -19.57 -28.48 0.83
C SER A 239 -20.25 -27.79 -0.36
N SER A 240 -20.09 -26.47 -0.52
CA SER A 240 -20.79 -25.68 -1.53
C SER A 240 -20.03 -24.39 -1.84
N LEU A 241 -19.74 -24.15 -3.12
CA LEU A 241 -19.21 -22.88 -3.62
C LEU A 241 -20.30 -21.81 -3.85
N THR A 242 -21.55 -22.09 -3.46
CA THR A 242 -22.65 -21.14 -3.58
C THR A 242 -22.86 -20.43 -2.23
N PRO A 243 -22.75 -19.09 -2.16
CA PRO A 243 -23.13 -18.33 -0.98
C PRO A 243 -24.60 -18.55 -0.61
N GLN A 244 -24.86 -19.01 0.61
CA GLN A 244 -26.20 -19.23 1.15
C GLN A 244 -26.24 -18.84 2.62
N ALA A 245 -27.42 -18.48 3.12
CA ALA A 245 -27.58 -18.15 4.54
C ALA A 245 -27.16 -19.31 5.47
N SER A 246 -27.26 -20.56 5.01
CA SER A 246 -26.91 -21.76 5.78
C SER A 246 -25.41 -22.00 5.93
N ASN A 247 -24.57 -21.40 5.08
CA ASN A 247 -23.11 -21.53 5.14
C ASN A 247 -22.41 -20.19 5.36
N LEU A 248 -23.13 -19.13 5.71
CA LEU A 248 -22.54 -17.85 6.13
C LEU A 248 -21.80 -18.03 7.46
N THR A 249 -20.52 -17.66 7.52
CA THR A 249 -19.69 -17.80 8.72
C THR A 249 -19.33 -16.46 9.34
N THR A 250 -19.02 -15.45 8.53
CA THR A 250 -18.64 -14.11 9.03
C THR A 250 -19.28 -13.03 8.18
N GLU A 251 -19.77 -11.97 8.82
CA GLU A 251 -20.06 -10.69 8.18
C GLU A 251 -19.15 -9.62 8.74
N TYR A 252 -18.57 -8.80 7.88
CA TYR A 252 -17.69 -7.70 8.24
C TYR A 252 -18.43 -6.39 8.16
N VAL A 253 -18.51 -5.68 9.29
CA VAL A 253 -19.04 -4.32 9.32
C VAL A 253 -17.88 -3.36 9.34
N ARG A 254 -17.80 -2.58 8.27
CA ARG A 254 -16.73 -1.63 8.00
C ARG A 254 -17.27 -0.21 8.07
N GLY A 255 -16.44 0.69 8.58
CA GLY A 255 -16.69 2.12 8.64
C GLY A 255 -15.78 2.86 7.66
N GLU A 256 -15.63 4.16 7.88
CA GLU A 256 -14.62 4.94 7.17
C GLU A 256 -13.23 4.40 7.54
N GLY A 257 -12.49 3.98 6.52
CA GLY A 257 -11.11 3.52 6.63
C GLY A 257 -10.25 4.27 5.62
N MET A 258 -8.97 3.96 5.62
CA MET A 258 -8.07 4.38 4.57
C MET A 258 -8.20 3.44 3.35
N GLY A 259 -7.50 3.75 2.26
CA GLY A 259 -7.52 2.95 1.04
C GLY A 259 -7.33 1.45 1.31
N GLY A 260 -7.96 0.60 0.49
CA GLY A 260 -7.90 -0.86 0.68
C GLY A 260 -8.55 -1.37 1.97
N GLY A 261 -9.25 -0.51 2.71
CA GLY A 261 -9.98 -0.85 3.95
C GLY A 261 -9.14 -0.83 5.21
N VAL A 262 -7.93 -0.25 5.14
CA VAL A 262 -6.98 -0.17 6.25
C VAL A 262 -7.56 0.65 7.39
N GLY A 263 -7.63 0.07 8.59
CA GLY A 263 -8.22 0.72 9.78
C GLY A 263 -9.74 0.84 9.75
N GLY A 264 -10.41 0.38 8.68
CA GLY A 264 -11.86 0.54 8.49
C GLY A 264 -12.70 -0.59 9.10
N MET A 265 -12.11 -1.63 9.70
CA MET A 265 -12.87 -2.70 10.33
C MET A 265 -13.44 -2.24 11.67
N VAL A 266 -14.77 -2.21 11.82
CA VAL A 266 -15.43 -1.79 13.06
C VAL A 266 -15.73 -3.02 13.92
N TYR A 267 -16.46 -3.99 13.37
CA TYR A 267 -16.72 -5.27 14.03
C TYR A 267 -17.03 -6.37 13.03
N SER A 268 -16.83 -7.62 13.43
CA SER A 268 -17.29 -8.81 12.72
C SER A 268 -18.46 -9.47 13.45
N LEU A 269 -19.36 -10.07 12.68
CA LEU A 269 -20.44 -10.92 13.16
C LEU A 269 -20.11 -12.37 12.82
N LYS A 270 -19.79 -13.18 13.83
CA LYS A 270 -19.51 -14.61 13.67
C LYS A 270 -20.80 -15.41 13.79
N HIS A 271 -21.18 -16.05 12.69
CA HIS A 271 -22.33 -16.94 12.61
C HIS A 271 -21.91 -18.36 12.98
N ASN A 272 -22.66 -18.97 13.89
CA ASN A 272 -22.48 -20.36 14.26
C ASN A 272 -23.74 -21.13 13.84
N THR A 273 -23.56 -22.27 13.16
CA THR A 273 -24.65 -23.14 12.71
C THR A 273 -25.58 -23.63 13.83
N THR A 274 -25.15 -23.52 15.10
CA THR A 274 -25.90 -23.94 16.29
C THR A 274 -26.62 -22.81 17.05
N ASN A 275 -26.22 -21.55 16.88
CA ASN A 275 -26.78 -20.41 17.61
C ASN A 275 -27.51 -19.46 16.66
N GLN A 276 -28.72 -19.04 17.03
CA GLN A 276 -29.52 -18.12 16.20
C GLN A 276 -29.02 -16.67 16.23
N THR A 277 -28.18 -16.31 17.20
CA THR A 277 -27.63 -14.96 17.34
C THR A 277 -26.12 -14.98 17.07
N PRO A 278 -25.62 -14.17 16.12
CA PRO A 278 -24.19 -14.09 15.86
C PRO A 278 -23.44 -13.43 17.02
N SER A 279 -22.21 -13.85 17.28
CA SER A 279 -21.34 -13.19 18.25
C SER A 279 -20.64 -12.00 17.59
N ILE A 280 -20.61 -10.87 18.29
CA ILE A 280 -19.98 -9.62 17.83
C ILE A 280 -18.56 -9.54 18.35
N ILE A 281 -17.63 -9.20 17.46
CA ILE A 281 -16.22 -8.99 17.79
C ILE A 281 -15.83 -7.61 17.28
N CYS A 282 -15.65 -6.66 18.20
CA CYS A 282 -15.26 -5.30 17.89
C CYS A 282 -13.75 -5.21 17.67
N SER A 283 -13.34 -4.41 16.70
CA SER A 283 -11.95 -4.23 16.29
C SER A 283 -11.45 -2.87 16.73
N HIS A 284 -10.26 -2.83 17.31
CA HIS A 284 -9.62 -1.58 17.74
C HIS A 284 -8.31 -1.44 16.99
N ALA A 285 -8.26 -0.52 16.03
CA ALA A 285 -7.09 -0.27 15.21
C ALA A 285 -6.25 0.90 15.73
N ASN A 286 -4.94 0.86 15.52
CA ASN A 286 -4.06 2.02 15.71
C ASN A 286 -4.17 2.99 14.51
N HIS A 287 -3.42 4.09 14.55
CA HIS A 287 -3.40 5.11 13.48
C HIS A 287 -2.90 4.60 12.12
N ARG A 288 -2.18 3.48 12.09
CA ARG A 288 -1.71 2.81 10.87
C ARG A 288 -2.71 1.77 10.35
N GLY A 289 -3.76 1.49 11.11
CA GLY A 289 -4.77 0.48 10.80
C GLY A 289 -4.45 -0.93 11.28
N ASP A 290 -3.43 -1.15 12.10
CA ASP A 290 -3.19 -2.46 12.72
C ASP A 290 -4.23 -2.73 13.79
N VAL A 291 -4.84 -3.92 13.77
CA VAL A 291 -5.81 -4.30 14.80
C VAL A 291 -5.09 -4.71 16.08
N ILE A 292 -4.97 -3.77 17.03
CA ILE A 292 -4.21 -3.94 18.28
C ILE A 292 -5.02 -4.60 19.39
N ALA A 293 -6.34 -4.61 19.30
CA ALA A 293 -7.20 -5.24 20.29
C ALA A 293 -8.53 -5.70 19.70
N ARG A 294 -9.13 -6.73 20.32
CA ARG A 294 -10.51 -7.14 20.10
C ARG A 294 -11.31 -7.03 21.38
N SER A 295 -12.60 -6.72 21.27
CA SER A 295 -13.52 -6.78 22.40
C SER A 295 -14.84 -7.44 22.04
N ASP A 296 -15.49 -8.02 23.05
CA ASP A 296 -16.84 -8.55 22.90
C ASP A 296 -17.91 -7.42 22.83
N MET A 297 -19.18 -7.82 22.75
CA MET A 297 -20.32 -6.88 22.73
C MET A 297 -20.51 -6.08 24.03
N ASN A 298 -19.88 -6.49 25.14
CA ASN A 298 -19.91 -5.78 26.41
C ASN A 298 -18.73 -4.83 26.57
N GLY A 299 -17.79 -4.83 25.62
CA GLY A 299 -16.57 -4.03 25.64
C GLY A 299 -15.44 -4.66 26.45
N GLU A 300 -15.54 -5.94 26.82
CA GLU A 300 -14.46 -6.68 27.46
C GLU A 300 -13.43 -7.10 26.42
N LEU A 301 -12.14 -6.84 26.68
CA LEU A 301 -11.06 -7.20 25.77
C LEU A 301 -10.92 -8.72 25.68
N THR A 302 -10.99 -9.26 24.46
CA THR A 302 -10.84 -10.70 24.18
C THR A 302 -9.46 -11.03 23.64
N SER A 303 -8.78 -10.06 23.02
CA SER A 303 -7.40 -10.19 22.59
C SER A 303 -6.68 -8.84 22.53
N PHE A 304 -5.36 -8.89 22.56
CA PHE A 304 -4.49 -7.73 22.34
C PHE A 304 -3.18 -8.17 21.70
N ALA A 305 -2.62 -7.32 20.83
CA ALA A 305 -1.36 -7.54 20.14
C ALA A 305 -0.52 -6.28 20.03
N LEU A 306 0.81 -6.46 20.11
CA LEU A 306 1.80 -5.45 19.72
C LEU A 306 2.31 -5.77 18.33
N TYR A 307 2.51 -4.73 17.52
CA TYR A 307 3.00 -4.85 16.15
C TYR A 307 4.37 -4.21 16.00
N GLU A 308 5.23 -4.90 15.28
CA GLU A 308 6.45 -4.32 14.71
C GLU A 308 6.15 -3.55 13.42
N ALA A 309 7.18 -2.86 12.93
CA ALA A 309 7.11 -2.03 11.75
C ALA A 309 6.54 -2.77 10.53
N TYR A 310 6.92 -4.02 10.28
CA TYR A 310 6.39 -4.80 9.15
C TYR A 310 5.19 -5.69 9.53
N GLY A 311 4.55 -5.45 10.67
CA GLY A 311 3.30 -6.14 11.02
C GLY A 311 3.48 -7.49 11.72
N ALA A 312 4.72 -7.95 11.93
CA ALA A 312 5.01 -9.06 12.83
C ALA A 312 4.53 -8.73 14.25
N ARG A 313 4.05 -9.74 14.98
CA ARG A 313 3.50 -9.58 16.34
C ARG A 313 4.39 -10.30 17.36
N PRO A 314 5.34 -9.61 18.00
CA PRO A 314 6.21 -10.23 19.02
C PRO A 314 5.47 -10.54 20.32
N TYR A 315 4.31 -9.92 20.53
CA TYR A 315 3.45 -10.19 21.68
C TYR A 315 1.98 -10.19 21.26
N GLU A 316 1.27 -11.26 21.58
CA GLU A 316 -0.17 -11.42 21.39
C GLU A 316 -0.73 -12.24 22.56
N TRP A 317 -1.89 -11.86 23.07
CA TRP A 317 -2.64 -12.65 24.05
C TRP A 317 -4.12 -12.71 23.68
N GLY A 318 -4.77 -13.80 24.09
CA GLY A 318 -6.18 -14.06 23.79
C GLY A 318 -6.39 -14.68 22.41
N ASP A 319 -7.64 -15.04 22.12
CA ASP A 319 -8.04 -15.62 20.84
C ASP A 319 -8.63 -14.52 19.95
N ASP A 320 -7.99 -14.25 18.80
CA ASP A 320 -8.54 -13.36 17.77
C ASP A 320 -8.94 -14.16 16.52
N PRO A 321 -10.25 -14.42 16.32
CA PRO A 321 -10.77 -15.26 15.25
C PRO A 321 -10.93 -14.55 13.90
N ASP A 322 -10.59 -13.26 13.79
CA ASP A 322 -10.58 -12.53 12.53
C ASP A 322 -9.20 -12.57 11.90
N ARG A 323 -9.15 -12.73 10.57
CA ARG A 323 -7.88 -12.75 9.81
C ARG A 323 -7.33 -11.35 9.54
N GLN A 324 -8.12 -10.30 9.73
CA GLN A 324 -7.67 -8.93 9.51
C GLN A 324 -6.78 -8.47 10.68
N LYS A 325 -5.46 -8.36 10.44
CA LYS A 325 -4.45 -8.07 11.48
C LYS A 325 -3.71 -6.76 11.20
N ALA A 326 -2.45 -6.84 10.77
CA ALA A 326 -1.63 -5.69 10.39
C ALA A 326 -2.31 -4.94 9.24
N ASN A 327 -2.39 -3.61 9.34
CA ASN A 327 -3.10 -2.75 8.38
C ASN A 327 -4.54 -3.23 8.04
N THR A 328 -5.20 -4.00 8.92
CA THR A 328 -6.53 -4.60 8.64
C THR A 328 -6.52 -5.53 7.41
N LYS A 329 -5.34 -5.97 6.96
CA LYS A 329 -5.15 -6.91 5.86
C LYS A 329 -5.30 -8.35 6.34
N GLU A 330 -5.69 -9.23 5.43
CA GLU A 330 -5.89 -10.65 5.76
C GLU A 330 -4.56 -11.37 5.89
N GLU A 331 -4.36 -12.01 7.04
CA GLU A 331 -3.19 -12.83 7.32
C GLU A 331 -3.48 -14.32 7.14
N GLU A 332 -2.60 -15.02 6.44
CA GLU A 332 -2.46 -16.47 6.50
C GLU A 332 -1.38 -16.77 7.55
N SER A 333 -1.82 -16.88 8.82
CA SER A 333 -0.93 -16.92 9.98
C SER A 333 -0.03 -18.15 10.03
N ASP A 334 -0.49 -19.28 9.50
CA ASP A 334 0.28 -20.52 9.39
C ASP A 334 1.34 -20.48 8.28
N LEU A 335 1.18 -19.59 7.30
CA LEU A 335 2.20 -19.30 6.27
C LEU A 335 3.09 -18.11 6.61
N GLY A 336 2.71 -17.28 7.59
CA GLY A 336 3.39 -16.01 7.87
C GLY A 336 3.27 -15.00 6.73
N LEU A 337 2.17 -15.06 5.97
CA LEU A 337 1.91 -14.19 4.82
C LEU A 337 0.76 -13.24 5.08
N LEU A 338 0.94 -11.98 4.68
CA LEU A 338 -0.11 -10.96 4.67
C LEU A 338 -0.56 -10.70 3.23
N ASN A 339 -1.86 -10.78 2.98
CA ASN A 339 -2.46 -10.47 1.69
C ASN A 339 -2.70 -8.96 1.56
N GLU A 340 -1.87 -8.28 0.78
CA GLU A 340 -1.97 -6.83 0.54
C GLU A 340 -3.05 -6.48 -0.49
N GLY A 341 -3.62 -7.48 -1.16
CA GLY A 341 -4.64 -7.37 -2.21
C GLY A 341 -4.11 -7.90 -3.53
N MET A 342 -3.13 -7.21 -4.11
CA MET A 342 -2.47 -7.61 -5.37
C MET A 342 -1.23 -8.49 -5.17
N ARG A 343 -0.67 -8.48 -3.95
CA ARG A 343 0.58 -9.16 -3.60
C ARG A 343 0.47 -9.77 -2.21
N TYR A 344 1.38 -10.70 -1.92
CA TYR A 344 1.59 -11.20 -0.57
C TYR A 344 2.91 -10.69 -0.02
N ARG A 345 2.90 -10.26 1.24
CA ARG A 345 4.09 -9.87 1.98
C ARG A 345 4.40 -10.91 3.05
N GLU A 346 5.67 -11.29 3.15
CA GLU A 346 6.13 -12.17 4.22
C GLU A 346 6.39 -11.34 5.48
N LEU A 347 5.76 -11.70 6.60
CA LEU A 347 5.85 -10.94 7.84
C LEU A 347 7.24 -10.98 8.48
N ASP A 348 7.93 -12.10 8.33
CA ASP A 348 9.27 -12.34 8.89
C ASP A 348 10.34 -11.45 8.24
N THR A 349 10.30 -11.29 6.91
CA THR A 349 11.29 -10.50 6.17
C THR A 349 10.80 -9.10 5.81
N GLY A 350 9.48 -8.85 5.84
CA GLY A 350 8.87 -7.62 5.34
C GLY A 350 8.88 -7.49 3.82
N VAL A 351 9.27 -8.53 3.09
CA VAL A 351 9.47 -8.51 1.62
C VAL A 351 8.27 -9.13 0.90
N LEU A 352 7.92 -8.55 -0.25
CA LEU A 352 6.85 -9.07 -1.11
C LEU A 352 7.29 -10.33 -1.86
N LEU A 353 6.33 -11.24 -2.14
CA LEU A 353 6.62 -12.50 -2.83
C LEU A 353 6.81 -12.33 -4.34
N THR A 354 6.15 -11.34 -4.93
CA THR A 354 6.16 -11.06 -6.37
C THR A 354 6.72 -9.66 -6.61
N ARG A 355 7.27 -9.46 -7.82
CA ARG A 355 7.59 -8.12 -8.31
C ARG A 355 6.34 -7.26 -8.29
N ASP A 356 6.52 -5.98 -8.02
CA ASP A 356 5.45 -5.00 -8.12
C ASP A 356 4.77 -5.05 -9.51
N PRO A 357 3.43 -5.25 -9.58
CA PRO A 357 2.68 -5.18 -10.83
C PRO A 357 2.85 -3.85 -11.58
N ILE A 358 3.13 -2.74 -10.89
CA ILE A 358 3.41 -1.45 -11.54
C ILE A 358 4.86 -1.36 -12.04
N GLY A 359 5.67 -2.39 -11.86
CA GLY A 359 7.07 -2.39 -12.20
C GLY A 359 7.85 -1.46 -11.27
N TYR A 360 8.78 -0.66 -11.82
CA TYR A 360 9.67 0.16 -11.01
C TYR A 360 9.00 1.42 -10.41
N GLY A 361 7.66 1.50 -10.47
CA GLY A 361 6.79 2.56 -9.92
C GLY A 361 7.21 3.04 -8.53
N ASP A 362 7.38 2.09 -7.62
CA ASP A 362 7.74 2.36 -6.21
C ASP A 362 9.27 2.35 -5.96
N GLY A 363 10.07 2.45 -7.03
CA GLY A 363 11.52 2.48 -7.00
C GLY A 363 12.19 1.24 -7.62
N PRO A 364 13.54 1.21 -7.63
CA PRO A 364 14.31 0.16 -8.30
C PRO A 364 14.16 -1.23 -7.65
N ASN A 365 13.74 -1.27 -6.39
CA ASN A 365 13.51 -2.51 -5.65
C ASN A 365 12.04 -2.90 -5.69
N LEU A 366 11.70 -3.80 -6.62
CA LEU A 366 10.35 -4.28 -6.91
C LEU A 366 9.71 -5.14 -5.81
N TYR A 367 10.44 -5.39 -4.73
CA TYR A 367 9.97 -6.16 -3.59
C TYR A 367 9.95 -5.33 -2.30
N CYS A 368 10.34 -4.06 -2.39
CA CYS A 368 10.32 -3.15 -1.27
C CYS A 368 8.89 -2.88 -0.84
N TYR A 369 8.66 -2.86 0.47
CA TYR A 369 7.38 -2.45 1.04
C TYR A 369 7.53 -1.02 1.56
N VAL A 370 6.79 -0.10 0.95
CA VAL A 370 6.65 1.32 1.34
C VAL A 370 7.99 2.01 1.68
N HIS A 371 8.98 1.83 0.80
CA HIS A 371 10.31 2.46 0.90
C HIS A 371 11.04 2.15 2.21
N CYS A 372 10.78 0.96 2.76
CA CYS A 372 11.26 0.53 4.07
C CYS A 372 10.82 1.44 5.24
N ASN A 373 9.72 2.19 5.07
CA ASN A 373 9.14 3.07 6.08
C ASN A 373 7.70 2.67 6.45
N PRO A 374 7.48 1.44 6.93
CA PRO A 374 6.14 0.94 7.24
C PRO A 374 5.59 1.48 8.56
N ILE A 375 6.31 2.37 9.25
CA ILE A 375 5.81 3.05 10.47
C ILE A 375 4.89 4.22 10.09
N THR A 376 5.25 4.97 9.04
CA THR A 376 4.51 6.19 8.65
C THR A 376 3.76 6.04 7.32
N HIS A 377 4.00 4.96 6.58
CA HIS A 377 3.37 4.65 5.31
C HIS A 377 2.79 3.22 5.35
N PHE A 378 1.79 2.97 4.52
CA PHE A 378 1.20 1.66 4.25
C PHE A 378 0.81 1.61 2.76
N ASP A 379 0.70 0.41 2.19
CA ASP A 379 0.29 0.19 0.79
C ASP A 379 -1.18 -0.23 0.78
N ALA A 380 -2.09 0.68 0.39
CA ALA A 380 -3.50 0.35 0.33
C ALA A 380 -3.79 -0.64 -0.81
N LEU A 381 -3.22 -0.38 -1.99
CA LEU A 381 -3.48 -1.05 -3.26
C LEU A 381 -2.31 -0.95 -4.28
N GLY A 382 -1.54 0.18 -4.27
CA GLY A 382 -0.35 0.43 -5.10
C GLY A 382 -0.44 1.29 -6.40
N LEU A 383 -1.15 2.45 -6.51
CA LEU A 383 -1.40 3.27 -7.77
C LEU A 383 -1.54 4.85 -7.60
N SER A 384 -1.62 5.75 -8.67
CA SER A 384 -1.71 7.28 -8.69
C SER A 384 -2.60 8.07 -9.73
N ASP A 385 -3.26 9.20 -9.35
CA ASP A 385 -4.12 10.14 -10.17
C ASP A 385 -3.93 11.67 -9.88
N ILE A 386 -4.26 12.59 -10.81
CA ILE A 386 -4.13 14.08 -10.67
C ILE A 386 -5.42 14.86 -11.05
N PHE A 387 -5.80 15.86 -10.24
CA PHE A 387 -6.99 16.72 -10.41
C PHE A 387 -6.64 18.23 -10.29
N ILE A 388 -6.98 19.05 -11.29
CA ILE A 388 -6.63 20.49 -11.35
C ILE A 388 -7.90 21.37 -11.54
N ASP A 389 -8.23 22.21 -10.56
CA ASP A 389 -9.49 22.94 -10.55
C ASP A 389 -9.48 24.27 -11.36
N GLY A 390 -10.68 24.87 -11.52
CA GLY A 390 -10.93 26.13 -12.20
C GLY A 390 -10.44 27.36 -11.45
N THR A 391 -10.30 28.49 -12.14
CA THR A 391 -9.70 29.69 -11.53
C THR A 391 -10.47 30.23 -10.34
N ALA A 392 -9.71 30.47 -9.28
CA ALA A 392 -10.22 30.92 -7.99
C ALA A 392 -11.24 29.93 -7.39
N ASN A 393 -11.25 28.68 -7.87
CA ASN A 393 -11.99 27.59 -7.25
C ASN A 393 -11.13 26.91 -6.19
N ASP A 394 -11.78 26.62 -5.07
CA ASP A 394 -11.23 25.86 -3.95
C ASP A 394 -12.22 24.73 -3.55
N PRO A 395 -11.85 23.84 -2.60
CA PRO A 395 -12.71 22.74 -2.13
C PRO A 395 -14.16 23.10 -1.77
N ASN A 396 -14.44 24.38 -1.47
CA ASN A 396 -15.77 24.83 -1.07
C ASN A 396 -16.67 25.25 -2.25
N ASP A 397 -16.18 25.26 -3.49
CA ASP A 397 -16.95 25.75 -4.64
C ASP A 397 -17.88 24.70 -5.27
N GLY A 398 -17.73 23.43 -4.89
CA GLY A 398 -18.55 22.31 -5.37
C GLY A 398 -18.35 22.02 -6.86
N THR A 399 -17.09 22.03 -7.30
CA THR A 399 -16.71 21.72 -8.69
C THR A 399 -16.75 20.23 -8.95
N ASN A 400 -16.95 19.84 -10.20
CA ASN A 400 -16.91 18.44 -10.61
C ASN A 400 -15.52 17.84 -10.44
N VAL A 401 -14.46 18.64 -10.59
CA VAL A 401 -13.08 18.19 -10.36
C VAL A 401 -12.86 17.86 -8.90
N HIS A 402 -13.31 18.72 -7.98
CA HIS A 402 -13.22 18.47 -6.55
C HIS A 402 -14.13 17.31 -6.11
N ASP A 403 -15.39 17.28 -6.55
CA ASP A 403 -16.33 16.18 -6.26
C ASP A 403 -15.78 14.83 -6.76
N MET A 404 -15.13 14.80 -7.94
CA MET A 404 -14.49 13.59 -8.44
C MET A 404 -13.23 13.23 -7.68
N TYR A 405 -12.41 14.20 -7.29
CA TYR A 405 -11.23 14.01 -6.44
C TYR A 405 -11.60 13.38 -5.09
N GLU A 406 -12.63 13.92 -4.41
CA GLU A 406 -13.11 13.39 -3.13
C GLU A 406 -13.48 11.92 -3.23
N LYS A 407 -14.27 11.56 -4.26
CA LYS A 407 -14.66 10.16 -4.48
C LYS A 407 -13.51 9.29 -4.96
N GLN A 408 -12.57 9.84 -5.72
CA GLN A 408 -11.45 9.07 -6.26
C GLN A 408 -10.45 8.69 -5.16
N GLN A 409 -10.34 9.49 -4.09
CA GLN A 409 -9.57 9.14 -2.89
C GLN A 409 -10.08 7.87 -2.19
N GLU A 410 -11.34 7.49 -2.41
CA GLU A 410 -11.91 6.25 -1.86
C GLU A 410 -11.42 5.00 -2.63
N VAL A 411 -10.88 5.17 -3.85
CA VAL A 411 -10.43 4.07 -4.72
C VAL A 411 -8.95 4.13 -5.12
N ASN A 412 -8.29 5.27 -4.94
CA ASN A 412 -6.86 5.47 -5.23
C ASN A 412 -6.25 6.38 -4.13
N GLU A 413 -5.06 6.01 -3.62
CA GLU A 413 -4.40 6.72 -2.51
C GLU A 413 -3.37 7.77 -2.97
N ASN A 414 -2.89 7.70 -4.21
CA ASN A 414 -1.94 8.68 -4.75
C ASN A 414 -2.67 9.64 -5.69
N VAL A 415 -3.77 10.19 -5.18
CA VAL A 415 -4.64 11.17 -5.85
C VAL A 415 -4.26 12.57 -5.36
N HIS A 416 -3.93 13.49 -6.28
CA HIS A 416 -3.57 14.87 -5.90
C HIS A 416 -4.58 15.87 -6.43
N TYR A 417 -5.02 16.80 -5.57
CA TYR A 417 -5.83 17.95 -5.94
C TYR A 417 -5.01 19.24 -5.94
N PHE A 418 -5.20 20.05 -6.96
CA PHE A 418 -4.64 21.39 -7.08
C PHE A 418 -5.77 22.41 -7.20
N GLU A 419 -5.82 23.34 -6.25
CA GLU A 419 -6.65 24.55 -6.36
C GLU A 419 -6.33 25.26 -7.68
N GLY A 420 -7.35 25.82 -8.32
CA GLY A 420 -7.13 26.47 -9.60
C GLY A 420 -6.41 27.82 -9.46
N PRO A 421 -5.86 28.35 -10.57
CA PRO A 421 -5.01 29.54 -10.53
C PRO A 421 -5.79 30.73 -9.95
N LYS A 422 -5.15 31.48 -9.04
CA LYS A 422 -5.70 32.73 -8.49
C LYS A 422 -5.71 33.78 -9.60
N GLU A 423 -6.59 34.79 -9.50
CA GLU A 423 -6.92 35.75 -10.58
C GLU A 423 -5.78 36.68 -11.07
N LYS A 424 -4.52 36.25 -11.13
CA LYS A 424 -3.46 36.99 -11.79
C LYS A 424 -3.62 36.89 -13.30
N LEU A 425 -3.75 38.07 -13.92
CA LEU A 425 -4.00 38.28 -15.36
C LEU A 425 -2.82 37.91 -16.27
N ASP A 426 -1.72 37.40 -15.73
CA ASP A 426 -0.46 37.12 -16.42
C ASP A 426 -0.14 35.63 -16.59
N GLY A 427 -1.05 34.71 -16.22
CA GLY A 427 -0.91 33.26 -16.37
C GLY A 427 0.26 32.61 -15.63
N GLY A 428 1.01 33.39 -14.85
CA GLY A 428 2.14 32.89 -14.06
C GLY A 428 1.71 31.90 -13.00
N ASP A 429 0.47 32.01 -12.51
CA ASP A 429 -0.09 31.10 -11.49
C ASP A 429 -0.47 29.74 -12.09
N THR A 430 -0.96 29.71 -13.34
CA THR A 430 -1.30 28.45 -14.04
C THR A 430 -0.05 27.60 -14.24
N MET A 431 1.06 28.19 -14.69
CA MET A 431 2.31 27.44 -14.88
C MET A 431 2.95 26.98 -13.57
N SER A 432 2.76 27.70 -12.46
CA SER A 432 3.19 27.18 -11.15
C SER A 432 2.38 25.97 -10.70
N ILE A 433 1.08 25.92 -11.04
CA ILE A 433 0.24 24.74 -10.76
C ILE A 433 0.66 23.57 -11.65
N VAL A 434 0.84 23.80 -12.95
CA VAL A 434 1.35 22.78 -13.88
C VAL A 434 2.69 22.25 -13.41
N GLN A 435 3.62 23.12 -13.00
CA GLN A 435 4.92 22.70 -12.49
C GLN A 435 4.79 21.94 -11.16
N SER A 436 3.91 22.35 -10.25
CA SER A 436 3.68 21.62 -8.98
C SER A 436 3.05 20.25 -9.22
N ALA A 437 2.11 20.14 -10.17
CA ALA A 437 1.51 18.88 -10.58
C ALA A 437 2.51 17.96 -11.28
N TYR A 438 3.34 18.52 -12.16
CA TYR A 438 4.47 17.81 -12.75
C TYR A 438 5.44 17.34 -11.68
N ASP A 439 5.77 18.15 -10.68
CA ASP A 439 6.69 17.76 -9.60
C ASP A 439 6.09 16.64 -8.74
N GLN A 440 4.77 16.63 -8.51
CA GLN A 440 4.09 15.51 -7.83
C GLN A 440 4.14 14.24 -8.68
N ILE A 441 3.88 14.34 -9.99
CA ILE A 441 4.05 13.20 -10.89
C ILE A 441 5.51 12.75 -10.88
N ALA A 442 6.48 13.63 -11.06
CA ALA A 442 7.90 13.31 -11.12
C ALA A 442 8.45 12.72 -9.82
N LYS A 443 7.89 13.06 -8.65
CA LYS A 443 8.22 12.40 -7.37
C LYS A 443 7.70 10.97 -7.29
N ASN A 444 6.58 10.70 -7.95
CA ASN A 444 5.82 9.45 -7.80
C ASN A 444 5.86 8.57 -9.07
N TYR A 445 6.56 9.01 -10.11
CA TYR A 445 6.57 8.38 -11.43
C TYR A 445 7.80 7.50 -11.63
N ALA A 446 7.60 6.33 -12.23
CA ALA A 446 8.67 5.48 -12.70
C ALA A 446 8.59 5.13 -14.19
N GLU A 447 9.75 4.73 -14.72
CA GLU A 447 9.92 4.38 -16.13
C GLU A 447 8.95 3.26 -16.55
N GLY A 448 7.95 3.63 -17.35
CA GLY A 448 6.95 2.70 -17.88
C GLY A 448 5.56 2.76 -17.24
N ASP A 449 5.30 3.68 -16.28
CA ASP A 449 3.95 3.89 -15.75
C ASP A 449 2.95 4.18 -16.89
N LYS A 450 1.82 3.46 -16.86
CA LYS A 450 0.78 3.53 -17.90
C LYS A 450 -0.50 4.20 -17.43
N GLU A 451 -0.56 4.70 -16.20
CA GLU A 451 -1.78 5.18 -15.53
C GLU A 451 -1.66 6.61 -15.00
N ILE A 452 -0.98 7.50 -15.73
CA ILE A 452 -1.14 8.94 -15.43
C ILE A 452 -2.54 9.35 -15.91
N ASN A 453 -3.44 9.62 -14.96
CA ASN A 453 -4.77 10.16 -15.23
C ASN A 453 -4.83 11.62 -14.75
N ILE A 454 -5.28 12.51 -15.64
CA ILE A 454 -5.31 13.96 -15.37
C ILE A 454 -6.72 14.49 -15.62
N PHE A 455 -7.27 15.20 -14.64
CA PHE A 455 -8.56 15.86 -14.74
C PHE A 455 -8.42 17.37 -14.59
N GLY A 456 -9.23 18.13 -15.31
CA GLY A 456 -9.31 19.57 -15.06
C GLY A 456 -10.61 20.25 -15.48
N PHE A 457 -10.87 21.41 -14.87
CA PHE A 457 -12.03 22.24 -15.15
C PHE A 457 -11.60 23.66 -15.57
N SER A 458 -12.26 24.24 -16.58
CA SER A 458 -12.02 25.63 -16.98
C SER A 458 -10.56 25.87 -17.38
N ARG A 459 -9.88 26.86 -16.78
CA ARG A 459 -8.43 27.07 -16.92
C ARG A 459 -7.61 25.92 -16.37
N GLY A 460 -8.10 25.19 -15.36
CA GLY A 460 -7.53 23.92 -14.90
C GLY A 460 -7.61 22.82 -15.96
N GLY A 461 -8.61 22.84 -16.84
CA GLY A 461 -8.69 21.94 -17.99
C GLY A 461 -7.59 22.22 -19.03
N ALA A 462 -7.34 23.51 -19.33
CA ALA A 462 -6.20 23.87 -20.17
C ALA A 462 -4.85 23.52 -19.49
N ALA A 463 -4.73 23.74 -18.17
CA ALA A 463 -3.57 23.35 -17.39
C ALA A 463 -3.33 21.83 -17.38
N ALA A 464 -4.39 21.02 -17.33
CA ALA A 464 -4.32 19.56 -17.42
C ALA A 464 -3.74 19.10 -18.77
N ASN A 465 -4.14 19.74 -19.88
CA ASN A 465 -3.54 19.46 -21.18
C ASN A 465 -2.09 19.95 -21.27
N GLU A 466 -1.79 21.12 -20.70
CA GLU A 466 -0.42 21.66 -20.67
C GLU A 466 0.52 20.79 -19.81
N LEU A 467 0.01 20.17 -18.74
CA LEU A 467 0.74 19.17 -17.97
C LEU A 467 1.07 17.94 -18.83
N ALA A 468 0.12 17.45 -19.63
CA ALA A 468 0.37 16.35 -20.56
C ALA A 468 1.43 16.72 -21.61
N TRP A 469 1.41 17.94 -22.13
CA TRP A 469 2.46 18.47 -23.02
C TRP A 469 3.81 18.59 -22.32
N MET A 470 3.83 19.06 -21.07
CA MET A 470 5.06 19.12 -20.29
C MET A 470 5.70 17.74 -20.09
N ILE A 471 4.88 16.72 -19.80
CA ILE A 471 5.32 15.32 -19.74
C ILE A 471 5.84 14.85 -21.11
N ASN A 472 5.14 15.18 -22.20
CA ASN A 472 5.55 14.80 -23.54
C ASN A 472 6.91 15.41 -23.93
N ASP A 473 7.09 16.71 -23.69
CA ASP A 473 8.22 17.47 -24.22
C ASP A 473 9.46 17.37 -23.34
N LYS A 474 9.28 17.31 -22.01
CA LYS A 474 10.39 17.17 -21.05
C LYS A 474 10.69 15.71 -20.70
N GLY A 475 9.75 14.80 -20.91
CA GLY A 475 9.77 13.51 -20.23
C GLY A 475 9.41 13.70 -18.77
N ILE A 476 9.89 12.80 -17.91
CA ILE A 476 9.68 12.90 -16.46
C ILE A 476 11.03 12.86 -15.77
N VAL A 477 11.32 13.93 -15.04
CA VAL A 477 12.62 14.21 -14.44
C VAL A 477 12.41 14.60 -12.98
N GLY A 478 12.99 13.83 -12.07
CA GLY A 478 12.93 14.03 -10.64
C GLY A 478 13.68 15.30 -10.21
N ALA A 479 13.38 15.79 -9.01
CA ALA A 479 13.97 17.01 -8.47
C ALA A 479 15.50 16.92 -8.26
N ASP A 480 16.04 15.70 -8.17
CA ASP A 480 17.47 15.39 -8.10
C ASP A 480 18.15 15.36 -9.49
N GLY A 481 17.40 15.56 -10.57
CA GLY A 481 17.85 15.49 -11.95
C GLY A 481 17.82 14.10 -12.55
N THR A 482 17.30 13.09 -11.84
CA THR A 482 17.12 11.74 -12.35
C THR A 482 16.06 11.74 -13.46
N VAL A 483 16.37 11.15 -14.61
CA VAL A 483 15.43 11.05 -15.74
C VAL A 483 14.68 9.73 -15.63
N HIS A 484 13.40 9.78 -15.28
CA HIS A 484 12.50 8.63 -15.14
C HIS A 484 11.84 8.25 -16.47
N ALA A 485 11.59 9.21 -17.37
CA ALA A 485 11.19 8.96 -18.74
C ALA A 485 11.76 10.05 -19.65
N LYS A 486 12.18 9.70 -20.86
CA LYS A 486 12.61 10.70 -21.85
C LYS A 486 11.39 11.36 -22.50
N PRO A 487 11.57 12.51 -23.16
CA PRO A 487 10.52 13.11 -23.98
C PRO A 487 9.85 12.09 -24.90
N GLY A 488 8.52 12.03 -24.83
CA GLY A 488 7.67 11.12 -25.61
C GLY A 488 7.60 9.66 -25.13
N GLU A 489 8.33 9.27 -24.08
CA GLU A 489 8.27 7.89 -23.52
C GLU A 489 7.12 7.72 -22.50
N ALA A 490 6.78 8.77 -21.74
CA ALA A 490 5.72 8.72 -20.74
C ALA A 490 4.34 8.97 -21.35
N SER A 491 3.42 8.01 -21.19
CA SER A 491 2.04 8.12 -21.67
C SER A 491 1.06 8.58 -20.60
N VAL A 492 0.13 9.45 -20.97
CA VAL A 492 -1.04 9.82 -20.17
C VAL A 492 -2.20 8.90 -20.57
N ASN A 493 -2.70 8.10 -19.65
CA ASN A 493 -3.78 7.15 -19.94
C ASN A 493 -5.08 7.85 -20.26
N PHE A 494 -5.45 8.80 -19.40
CA PHE A 494 -6.72 9.50 -19.47
C PHE A 494 -6.55 10.99 -19.19
N LEU A 495 -7.12 11.82 -20.06
CA LEU A 495 -7.24 13.27 -19.90
C LEU A 495 -8.73 13.67 -19.89
N GLY A 496 -9.25 14.02 -18.71
CA GLY A 496 -10.63 14.45 -18.51
C GLY A 496 -10.74 15.97 -18.39
N MET A 497 -11.54 16.62 -19.23
CA MET A 497 -11.69 18.09 -19.23
C MET A 497 -13.17 18.52 -19.15
N PHE A 498 -13.50 19.30 -18.12
CA PHE A 498 -14.77 19.99 -18.00
C PHE A 498 -14.63 21.42 -18.54
N ASP A 499 -15.39 21.73 -19.58
CA ASP A 499 -15.50 23.04 -20.24
C ASP A 499 -14.18 23.83 -20.27
N PRO A 500 -13.11 23.28 -20.86
CA PRO A 500 -11.78 23.88 -20.75
C PRO A 500 -11.76 25.22 -21.50
N VAL A 501 -11.15 26.26 -20.91
CA VAL A 501 -11.05 27.60 -21.53
C VAL A 501 -9.59 28.02 -21.66
N HIS A 502 -9.27 28.83 -22.68
CA HIS A 502 -7.90 29.25 -22.98
C HIS A 502 -7.22 29.87 -21.75
N SER A 503 -5.97 29.48 -21.51
CA SER A 503 -5.15 30.04 -20.45
C SER A 503 -4.12 30.99 -21.06
N MET A 504 -4.53 32.22 -21.43
CA MET A 504 -3.74 33.48 -21.34
C MET A 504 -4.34 34.67 -22.13
N GLY A 505 -4.21 35.89 -21.57
CA GLY A 505 -4.35 37.18 -22.27
C GLY A 505 -5.70 37.90 -22.14
N LEU A 506 -5.69 39.23 -22.00
CA LEU A 506 -6.88 40.10 -21.99
C LEU A 506 -7.84 39.77 -23.16
N PRO A 507 -9.16 40.04 -23.01
CA PRO A 507 -10.16 39.73 -24.03
C PRO A 507 -9.76 40.31 -25.40
N GLY A 508 -9.54 39.40 -26.37
CA GLY A 508 -9.20 39.75 -27.74
C GLY A 508 -7.70 40.00 -28.02
N GLY A 509 -6.79 39.64 -27.11
CA GLY A 509 -5.35 39.75 -27.32
C GLY A 509 -4.64 38.40 -27.25
N ASP A 510 -4.09 37.99 -28.40
CA ASP A 510 -3.05 36.99 -28.65
C ASP A 510 -2.82 35.95 -27.54
N SER A 511 -3.33 34.73 -27.78
CA SER A 511 -2.81 33.51 -27.13
C SER A 511 -1.29 33.54 -27.21
N ASP A 512 -0.60 33.39 -26.08
CA ASP A 512 0.84 33.14 -26.12
C ASP A 512 1.05 31.89 -26.98
N PRO A 513 1.67 32.00 -28.18
CA PRO A 513 1.74 30.90 -29.13
C PRO A 513 2.56 29.71 -28.64
N SER A 514 3.16 29.80 -27.44
CA SER A 514 3.78 28.67 -26.76
C SER A 514 2.81 27.73 -26.04
N TRP A 515 1.54 28.11 -25.86
CA TRP A 515 0.53 27.29 -25.17
C TRP A 515 -0.25 26.40 -26.12
N HIS A 516 -0.54 25.18 -25.69
CA HIS A 516 -1.24 24.19 -26.49
C HIS A 516 -2.75 24.22 -26.25
N ASP A 517 -3.39 25.36 -26.52
CA ASP A 517 -4.80 25.61 -26.15
C ASP A 517 -5.84 24.92 -27.06
N SER A 518 -5.43 24.30 -28.17
CA SER A 518 -6.36 23.66 -29.11
C SER A 518 -5.90 22.27 -29.58
N ILE A 519 -4.80 21.75 -29.04
CA ILE A 519 -4.21 20.48 -29.47
C ILE A 519 -3.89 19.62 -28.25
N ILE A 520 -4.42 18.40 -28.22
CA ILE A 520 -4.14 17.42 -27.17
C ILE A 520 -2.73 16.87 -27.34
N ALA A 521 -1.99 16.74 -26.24
CA ALA A 521 -0.62 16.20 -26.24
C ALA A 521 -0.58 14.79 -26.88
N PRO A 522 0.45 14.49 -27.70
CA PRO A 522 0.49 13.25 -28.49
C PRO A 522 0.69 11.99 -27.65
N ASN A 523 1.13 12.12 -26.40
CA ASN A 523 1.29 11.04 -25.43
C ASN A 523 0.00 10.69 -24.66
N VAL A 524 -1.12 11.37 -24.95
CA VAL A 524 -2.43 11.06 -24.36
C VAL A 524 -3.09 9.92 -25.13
N ASN A 525 -3.46 8.84 -24.44
CA ASN A 525 -4.12 7.67 -25.02
C ASN A 525 -5.63 7.91 -25.19
N ASN A 526 -6.29 8.40 -24.14
CA ASN A 526 -7.72 8.66 -24.11
C ASN A 526 -8.01 10.05 -23.57
N ALA A 527 -8.90 10.81 -24.22
CA ALA A 527 -9.34 12.11 -23.75
C ALA A 527 -10.87 12.20 -23.76
N ALA A 528 -11.44 12.80 -22.72
CA ALA A 528 -12.88 13.06 -22.62
C ALA A 528 -13.12 14.54 -22.33
N ILE A 529 -14.03 15.18 -23.08
CA ILE A 529 -14.30 16.61 -22.95
C ILE A 529 -15.81 16.88 -22.88
N ALA A 530 -16.24 17.55 -21.81
CA ALA A 530 -17.61 18.03 -21.64
C ALA A 530 -17.67 19.53 -21.95
N TYR A 531 -18.50 19.95 -22.91
CA TYR A 531 -18.63 21.35 -23.33
C TYR A 531 -19.96 21.97 -22.90
N ALA A 532 -19.93 23.22 -22.44
CA ALA A 532 -21.11 24.02 -22.14
C ALA A 532 -21.71 24.61 -23.43
N LYS A 533 -22.94 24.21 -23.75
CA LYS A 533 -23.62 24.62 -24.98
C LYS A 533 -24.18 26.05 -24.92
N ASP A 534 -24.63 26.49 -23.75
CA ASP A 534 -25.36 27.75 -23.61
C ASP A 534 -24.45 28.90 -23.13
N GLU A 535 -23.13 28.67 -23.07
CA GLU A 535 -22.15 29.70 -22.69
C GLU A 535 -22.03 30.78 -23.78
N THR A 536 -22.38 32.01 -23.42
CA THR A 536 -22.42 33.17 -24.33
C THR A 536 -21.42 34.26 -23.95
N ARG A 537 -20.76 34.12 -22.80
CA ARG A 537 -19.73 35.06 -22.35
C ARG A 537 -18.44 34.75 -23.11
N ASN A 538 -17.93 35.75 -23.83
CA ASN A 538 -16.69 35.62 -24.60
C ASN A 538 -15.48 35.17 -23.76
N TYR A 539 -15.51 35.40 -22.45
CA TYR A 539 -14.44 35.02 -21.52
C TYR A 539 -14.42 33.53 -21.14
N PHE A 540 -15.51 32.80 -21.38
CA PHE A 540 -15.65 31.39 -21.02
C PHE A 540 -15.95 30.53 -22.24
N GLN A 541 -15.65 31.03 -23.45
CA GLN A 541 -15.79 30.20 -24.64
C GLN A 541 -14.82 29.02 -24.54
N PRO A 542 -15.31 27.77 -24.67
CA PRO A 542 -14.46 26.62 -24.50
C PRO A 542 -13.44 26.51 -25.62
N SER A 543 -12.23 26.11 -25.24
CA SER A 543 -11.16 25.69 -26.12
C SER A 543 -11.56 24.41 -26.85
N MET A 544 -11.61 24.47 -28.18
CA MET A 544 -11.95 23.32 -29.01
C MET A 544 -10.68 22.48 -29.28
N PHE A 545 -10.44 21.50 -28.42
CA PHE A 545 -9.29 20.60 -28.53
C PHE A 545 -9.43 19.61 -29.68
N GLN A 546 -8.35 19.43 -30.42
CA GLN A 546 -8.21 18.45 -31.50
C GLN A 546 -7.05 17.51 -31.21
N ARG A 547 -7.09 16.34 -31.84
CA ARG A 547 -5.99 15.37 -31.76
C ARG A 547 -4.73 15.94 -32.42
N SER A 548 -3.58 15.74 -31.80
CA SER A 548 -2.28 16.01 -32.45
C SER A 548 -2.11 15.20 -33.74
N GLU A 549 -1.41 15.78 -34.71
CA GLU A 549 -1.15 15.13 -35.99
C GLU A 549 -0.29 13.86 -35.79
N GLY A 550 -0.74 12.73 -36.32
CA GLY A 550 -0.05 11.44 -36.17
C GLY A 550 -0.24 10.71 -34.82
N ALA A 551 -0.87 11.32 -33.82
CA ALA A 551 -1.19 10.66 -32.56
C ALA A 551 -2.36 9.67 -32.68
N ASN A 552 -2.40 8.65 -31.82
CA ASN A 552 -3.46 7.63 -31.78
C ASN A 552 -4.52 7.89 -30.69
N THR A 553 -4.57 9.11 -30.13
CA THR A 553 -5.50 9.48 -29.05
C THR A 553 -6.95 9.24 -29.45
N THR A 554 -7.70 8.57 -28.57
CA THR A 554 -9.16 8.45 -28.64
C THR A 554 -9.78 9.66 -27.95
N ILE A 555 -10.56 10.45 -28.69
CA ILE A 555 -11.21 11.66 -28.14
C ILE A 555 -12.72 11.44 -28.09
N THR A 556 -13.29 11.58 -26.89
CA THR A 556 -14.74 11.53 -26.64
C THR A 556 -15.23 12.91 -26.21
N THR A 557 -16.10 13.55 -27.00
CA THR A 557 -16.65 14.88 -26.68
C THR A 557 -18.16 14.83 -26.53
N ALA A 558 -18.71 15.55 -25.55
CA ALA A 558 -20.16 15.72 -25.40
C ALA A 558 -20.52 17.18 -25.08
N TRP A 559 -21.63 17.64 -25.65
CA TRP A 559 -22.18 18.97 -25.41
C TRP A 559 -23.35 18.85 -24.43
N PHE A 560 -23.28 19.61 -23.34
CA PHE A 560 -24.30 19.63 -22.30
C PHE A 560 -25.05 20.96 -22.31
N PRO A 561 -26.38 20.95 -22.08
CA PRO A 561 -27.11 22.19 -21.85
C PRO A 561 -26.55 22.88 -20.60
N GLY A 562 -26.63 24.20 -20.54
CA GLY A 562 -26.09 24.99 -19.42
C GLY A 562 -24.85 25.83 -19.76
N TYR A 563 -24.46 26.63 -18.78
CA TYR A 563 -23.31 27.54 -18.80
C TYR A 563 -22.06 26.89 -18.21
N HIS A 564 -20.93 27.59 -18.28
CA HIS A 564 -19.63 27.13 -17.78
C HIS A 564 -19.67 26.48 -16.38
N SER A 565 -20.38 27.11 -15.43
CA SER A 565 -20.53 26.61 -14.05
C SER A 565 -21.46 25.39 -13.92
N ASP A 566 -22.32 25.15 -14.91
CA ASP A 566 -23.22 23.99 -14.91
C ASP A 566 -22.48 22.72 -15.35
N VAL A 567 -21.58 22.85 -16.32
CA VAL A 567 -20.75 21.74 -16.84
C VAL A 567 -19.53 21.48 -15.98
N GLY A 568 -18.94 22.53 -15.43
CA GLY A 568 -17.81 22.45 -14.50
C GLY A 568 -18.14 21.90 -13.13
N GLY A 569 -19.42 21.92 -12.75
CA GLY A 569 -19.82 21.88 -11.35
C GLY A 569 -19.51 23.21 -10.67
N HIS A 570 -20.49 23.73 -9.96
CA HIS A 570 -20.33 24.83 -9.02
C HIS A 570 -21.62 24.91 -8.19
N ASP A 571 -21.52 25.27 -6.92
CA ASP A 571 -22.67 25.56 -6.05
C ASP A 571 -23.63 26.63 -6.59
N ARG A 572 -23.14 27.50 -7.49
CA ARG A 572 -23.94 28.53 -8.15
C ARG A 572 -24.57 28.07 -9.47
N GLY A 573 -24.20 26.87 -9.94
CA GLY A 573 -24.69 26.25 -11.17
C GLY A 573 -25.81 25.23 -10.93
N ASN A 574 -26.33 24.67 -12.02
CA ASN A 574 -27.30 23.60 -11.99
C ASN A 574 -26.62 22.27 -11.66
N ARG A 575 -26.65 21.87 -10.39
CA ARG A 575 -26.04 20.62 -9.90
C ARG A 575 -26.51 19.36 -10.63
N GLN A 576 -27.71 19.33 -11.23
CA GLN A 576 -28.15 18.18 -12.02
C GLN A 576 -27.38 18.03 -13.33
N ILE A 577 -27.00 19.15 -13.95
CA ILE A 577 -26.15 19.17 -15.15
C ILE A 577 -24.71 18.84 -14.75
N GLY A 578 -24.25 19.32 -13.59
CA GLY A 578 -22.97 18.96 -13.00
C GLY A 578 -22.84 17.45 -12.78
N GLN A 579 -23.84 16.81 -12.19
CA GLN A 579 -23.86 15.35 -12.01
C GLN A 579 -23.85 14.59 -13.33
N LEU A 580 -24.60 15.03 -14.35
CA LEU A 580 -24.62 14.38 -15.66
C LEU A 580 -23.24 14.45 -16.35
N THR A 581 -22.54 15.57 -16.19
CA THR A 581 -21.20 15.76 -16.74
C THR A 581 -20.16 14.95 -15.98
N GLN A 582 -20.25 14.85 -14.65
CA GLN A 582 -19.44 13.93 -13.83
C GLN A 582 -19.62 12.48 -14.27
N MET A 583 -20.87 12.03 -14.47
CA MET A 583 -21.18 10.66 -14.91
C MET A 583 -20.61 10.36 -16.30
N PHE A 584 -20.70 11.31 -17.24
CA PHE A 584 -20.05 11.18 -18.54
C PHE A 584 -18.52 11.04 -18.41
N MET A 585 -17.90 11.87 -17.58
CA MET A 585 -16.46 11.87 -17.38
C MET A 585 -15.98 10.56 -16.77
N GLY A 586 -16.62 10.12 -15.69
CA GLY A 586 -16.27 8.87 -15.02
C GLY A 586 -16.55 7.63 -15.88
N ALA A 587 -17.60 7.63 -16.69
CA ALA A 587 -17.85 6.56 -17.67
C ALA A 587 -16.77 6.50 -18.77
N ALA A 588 -16.27 7.66 -19.22
CA ALA A 588 -15.19 7.71 -20.19
C ALA A 588 -13.85 7.26 -19.60
N ALA A 589 -13.58 7.60 -18.33
CA ALA A 589 -12.42 7.15 -17.58
C ALA A 589 -12.43 5.63 -17.35
N ASP A 590 -13.56 5.07 -16.93
CA ASP A 590 -13.76 3.61 -16.82
C ASP A 590 -13.50 2.90 -18.15
N HIS A 591 -14.02 3.46 -19.26
CA HIS A 591 -13.79 2.89 -20.59
C HIS A 591 -12.32 2.93 -21.03
N ALA A 592 -11.56 3.92 -20.53
CA ALA A 592 -10.12 4.01 -20.73
C ALA A 592 -9.32 3.06 -19.82
N GLY A 593 -9.99 2.25 -18.99
CA GLY A 593 -9.35 1.29 -18.09
C GLY A 593 -8.92 1.90 -16.75
N MET A 594 -9.32 3.14 -16.43
CA MET A 594 -9.05 3.74 -15.12
C MET A 594 -9.92 3.08 -14.04
N ASN A 595 -9.32 2.77 -12.89
CA ASN A 595 -10.05 2.32 -11.71
C ASN A 595 -10.82 3.49 -11.07
N VAL A 596 -12.01 3.78 -11.58
CA VAL A 596 -12.87 4.88 -11.10
C VAL A 596 -13.76 4.46 -9.93
N HIS A 597 -14.19 5.44 -9.14
CA HIS A 597 -15.19 5.22 -8.08
C HIS A 597 -16.48 4.54 -8.63
N PRO A 598 -17.07 3.54 -7.93
CA PRO A 598 -18.22 2.75 -8.40
C PRO A 598 -19.46 3.56 -8.80
N ASP A 599 -19.67 4.73 -8.17
CA ASP A 599 -20.75 5.67 -8.54
C ASP A 599 -20.70 6.08 -10.02
N TYR A 600 -19.52 6.03 -10.62
CA TYR A 600 -19.31 6.36 -12.02
C TYR A 600 -19.36 5.12 -12.94
N ALA A 601 -18.94 3.95 -12.45
CA ALA A 601 -18.91 2.69 -13.19
C ALA A 601 -20.32 2.12 -13.52
N ALA A 602 -21.30 2.33 -12.62
CA ALA A 602 -22.68 1.85 -12.80
C ALA A 602 -23.45 2.51 -13.96
N THR A 603 -22.91 3.57 -14.55
CA THR A 603 -23.56 4.32 -15.64
C THR A 603 -23.33 3.67 -17.01
N VAL A 604 -22.25 2.89 -17.16
CA VAL A 604 -21.80 2.33 -18.44
C VAL A 604 -22.75 1.24 -18.96
N ASP A 605 -23.36 0.42 -18.11
CA ASP A 605 -24.34 -0.59 -18.54
C ASP A 605 -25.68 0.01 -19.02
N ASN A 606 -26.06 1.18 -18.50
CA ASN A 606 -27.21 1.95 -18.97
C ASN A 606 -26.91 2.72 -20.28
N LEU A 607 -25.65 3.11 -20.50
CA LEU A 607 -25.20 3.73 -21.76
C LEU A 607 -24.98 2.68 -22.87
N ARG A 608 -24.50 1.47 -22.54
CA ARG A 608 -24.28 0.36 -23.48
C ARG A 608 -25.57 -0.29 -24.00
N SER A 609 -26.65 -0.25 -23.21
CA SER A 609 -27.96 -0.78 -23.61
C SER A 609 -28.79 0.20 -24.44
N SER A 610 -28.33 1.44 -24.62
CA SER A 610 -29.03 2.46 -25.38
C SER A 610 -28.23 2.90 -26.62
N GLU A 611 -28.58 2.34 -27.78
CA GLU A 611 -28.41 3.00 -29.10
C GLU A 611 -29.25 4.31 -29.21
N ARG A 612 -29.59 4.95 -28.08
CA ARG A 612 -30.51 6.09 -27.97
C ARG A 612 -30.10 6.97 -26.79
N ILE A 613 -29.22 7.93 -27.05
CA ILE A 613 -28.99 9.05 -26.13
C ILE A 613 -30.23 9.97 -26.18
N TYR A 614 -31.02 9.88 -25.11
CA TYR A 614 -32.01 10.83 -24.57
C TYR A 614 -33.08 11.41 -25.52
N GLN A 615 -34.24 10.74 -25.58
CA GLN A 615 -35.52 11.40 -25.85
C GLN A 615 -35.93 12.19 -24.59
N THR A 616 -35.98 13.52 -24.70
CA THR A 616 -36.38 14.49 -23.66
C THR A 616 -37.86 14.44 -23.26
N GLU A 617 -38.56 13.34 -23.50
CA GLU A 617 -40.03 13.28 -23.45
C GLU A 617 -40.58 12.87 -22.08
N ASN A 618 -39.73 12.38 -21.17
CA ASN A 618 -40.15 11.84 -19.87
C ASN A 618 -39.60 12.58 -18.64
N LEU A 619 -39.04 13.79 -18.82
CA LEU A 619 -38.81 14.69 -17.69
C LEU A 619 -40.15 15.33 -17.28
N SER A 620 -40.39 15.34 -15.98
CA SER A 620 -41.67 15.54 -15.28
C SER A 620 -42.55 16.72 -15.75
N PRO A 621 -43.86 16.74 -15.39
CA PRO A 621 -44.84 17.74 -15.86
C PRO A 621 -44.55 19.22 -15.51
N GLN A 622 -43.45 19.54 -14.84
CA GLN A 622 -43.14 20.88 -14.34
C GLN A 622 -42.50 21.81 -15.40
N LEU A 623 -42.26 21.32 -16.63
CA LEU A 623 -41.72 22.12 -17.74
C LEU A 623 -42.78 22.62 -18.75
N GLN A 624 -44.07 22.52 -18.44
CA GLN A 624 -45.12 23.10 -19.30
C GLN A 624 -45.09 24.64 -19.26
N GLY A 625 -44.32 25.24 -20.16
CA GLY A 625 -44.36 26.70 -20.37
C GLY A 625 -43.24 27.31 -21.22
N ARG A 626 -42.22 26.57 -21.64
CA ARG A 626 -41.14 27.12 -22.49
C ARG A 626 -41.14 26.53 -23.90
N PRO A 627 -40.80 27.31 -24.94
CA PRO A 627 -40.97 26.92 -26.34
C PRO A 627 -40.13 25.68 -26.67
N LYS A 628 -40.77 24.66 -27.23
CA LYS A 628 -40.14 23.42 -27.69
C LYS A 628 -39.21 23.74 -28.87
N LEU A 629 -37.92 23.42 -28.74
CA LEU A 629 -36.95 23.53 -29.83
C LEU A 629 -37.05 22.28 -30.71
N GLN A 630 -37.47 22.43 -31.97
CA GLN A 630 -37.38 21.38 -32.98
C GLN A 630 -35.92 21.22 -33.40
N LEU A 631 -35.34 20.04 -33.20
CA LEU A 631 -34.03 19.69 -33.75
C LEU A 631 -34.19 19.03 -35.14
N PRO A 632 -33.36 19.38 -36.14
CA PRO A 632 -33.27 18.64 -37.41
C PRO A 632 -32.67 17.25 -37.19
N ASN A 633 -33.07 16.28 -38.02
CA ASN A 633 -32.78 14.84 -37.92
C ASN A 633 -31.30 14.46 -37.62
N PRO A 634 -31.08 13.34 -36.89
CA PRO A 634 -29.76 12.85 -36.50
C PRO A 634 -28.96 12.25 -37.67
N LEU A 635 -27.67 12.63 -37.76
CA LEU A 635 -26.70 12.06 -38.70
C LEU A 635 -26.09 10.77 -38.13
N TYR A 636 -26.06 9.73 -38.95
CA TYR A 636 -25.51 8.38 -38.71
C TYR A 636 -24.00 8.40 -38.42
N LEU A 637 -23.53 7.59 -37.46
CA LEU A 637 -22.12 7.17 -37.34
C LEU A 637 -22.01 5.67 -37.68
N GLY A 638 -21.36 5.37 -38.81
CA GLY A 638 -21.21 4.04 -39.38
C GLY A 638 -19.90 3.33 -38.97
N LYS A 639 -19.93 2.00 -39.08
CA LYS A 639 -18.75 1.11 -39.05
C LYS A 639 -17.73 1.48 -40.13
N ALA A 640 -16.45 1.28 -39.82
CA ALA A 640 -15.33 1.48 -40.74
C ALA A 640 -15.39 0.57 -41.99
N ILE A 641 -15.40 1.14 -43.20
CA ILE A 641 -14.74 0.67 -44.44
C ILE A 641 -14.41 1.92 -45.34
N PRO A 642 -13.53 1.87 -46.36
CA PRO A 642 -12.51 2.88 -46.64
C PRO A 642 -12.99 4.01 -47.56
N PHE A 643 -12.16 5.06 -47.67
CA PHE A 643 -12.28 6.19 -48.59
C PHE A 643 -12.83 5.83 -49.98
N ASN A 644 -13.92 6.48 -50.39
CA ASN A 644 -14.11 6.88 -51.79
C ASN A 644 -15.01 8.11 -51.91
N ASP A 645 -14.53 9.11 -52.64
CA ASP A 645 -15.21 10.36 -52.97
C ASP A 645 -16.49 10.09 -53.78
N SER A 646 -17.66 10.51 -53.27
CA SER A 646 -18.72 11.09 -54.12
C SER A 646 -19.93 11.57 -53.31
N PHE A 647 -20.48 12.69 -53.78
CA PHE A 647 -21.82 13.28 -53.54
C PHE A 647 -21.94 14.56 -52.68
N LYS A 648 -22.00 15.65 -53.46
CA LYS A 648 -22.44 17.02 -53.17
C LYS A 648 -23.99 17.14 -53.05
N ASN A 649 -24.40 18.24 -52.41
CA ASN A 649 -25.66 19.01 -52.56
C ASN A 649 -26.97 18.39 -52.03
N GLN A 650 -27.64 19.05 -51.05
CA GLN A 650 -28.78 19.97 -51.26
C GLN A 650 -29.39 20.49 -49.94
N THR A 651 -29.91 21.73 -50.03
CA THR A 651 -30.54 22.67 -49.08
C THR A 651 -31.94 22.29 -48.54
N PHE A 652 -32.45 22.93 -47.46
CA PHE A 652 -33.73 23.71 -47.42
C PHE A 652 -34.11 24.29 -46.01
N TRP A 653 -34.42 25.61 -45.99
CA TRP A 653 -35.29 26.53 -45.17
C TRP A 653 -36.22 25.98 -44.04
N GLN A 654 -36.79 26.71 -43.05
CA GLN A 654 -37.30 28.11 -42.94
C GLN A 654 -37.73 28.49 -41.46
N HIS A 655 -37.84 29.80 -41.20
CA HIS A 655 -38.37 30.59 -40.05
C HIS A 655 -39.62 30.11 -39.26
N SER A 656 -39.78 30.49 -37.97
CA SER A 656 -40.47 31.74 -37.51
C SER A 656 -40.80 31.85 -35.99
N GLU A 657 -40.35 32.96 -35.40
CA GLU A 657 -40.95 33.89 -34.40
C GLU A 657 -42.15 33.57 -33.44
N ARG A 658 -41.98 34.13 -32.22
CA ARG A 658 -42.93 34.83 -31.29
C ARG A 658 -44.03 34.04 -30.54
N GLN A 659 -44.07 34.18 -29.21
CA GLN A 659 -44.81 35.28 -28.54
C GLN A 659 -44.57 35.33 -27.01
N LYS A 660 -44.36 36.58 -26.56
CA LYS A 660 -44.47 37.22 -25.24
C LYS A 660 -43.48 36.88 -24.13
#